data_AF-A0A1Q7XXS7-F1
#
_entry.id   AF-A0A1Q7XXS7-F1
#
_cell.length_a   1.000
_cell.length_b   1.000
_cell.length_c   1.000
_cell.angle_alpha   90.00
_cell.angle_beta   90.00
_cell.angle_gamma   90.00
#
_symmetry.space_group_name_H-M   'P 1'
#
loop_
_entity.id
_entity.type
_entity.pdbx_description
1 polymer ?
#
loop_
_entity_poly.entity_id
_entity_poly.type
_entity_poly.pdbx_seq_one_letter_code
_entity_poly.pdbx_strand_id
1 'polypeptide(L)'
;MRATVVLTACVALLLSRATGVVAGTLGLNHDWVSIHGDLANNRYVPLGQINLETITKLGAVWVSEPFADGATSRMTPIVHDSLMFFAAGARVYALDARSGSVRWMHQTESQRLVNQQGFSDPVSAQTSGLAISRSWGLGLGVGLVFAGLVNGHLIALHEKTGDVAWDESVSEDPLPLARGVTCPPLYVDGVLYFGLGTEHSRGQVVAVDARSGRVLWRTPTIPGPGKPGHETWPPRSEIWRSGGASPWVAGAADPALGLVYFVTGNPGPATGGKVRPGDNLYSVSLIALQMNTGQLRWYRQLVHHDIWESDLSVSPVLFDTKTGGRARKAVAVMRGDGYLFVYDRSTGEPLTPIEERSVPQNPVVFTAPTQPFPRGAESILPPCDSWKNKVPAGFLLGCVYDPPSHDVPNRLAQYASVRIAPMSFSPKTGYLYAQGTDSLMQLGTADDPYVFDITGGGYRVPNFPQPAVVVAALDSRTGKVVWKKELPSYDDSGLKSNGGALSTAGGLVFHQGGDGTLQAYSATTGETLWRFQTDCAVGDASPMSYAVEGQQYVAFIAGSRVWAFTLGGKLPQAAPIPPPPREDVKGPIEDTNQIETLTLEQIPANGRRYRLNEYAFNPYRARVRAGSLVTFINNGYLPHTIVGQGGSWTTGTLGPTQVKTVTFERAGSYLYSSKEYPWSYGQIIVVPAANGSRAGAGSQ
;
A
#
# COMPACT_ATOMS: atom_id res chain seq x y z
N MET A 1 -28.15 60.63 71.83
CA MET A 1 -29.15 59.54 71.87
C MET A 1 -30.26 59.84 70.87
N ARG A 2 -30.74 58.79 70.21
CA ARG A 2 -31.85 58.71 69.24
C ARG A 2 -31.51 59.08 67.79
N ALA A 3 -31.30 58.02 67.03
CA ALA A 3 -31.25 57.98 65.57
C ALA A 3 -32.68 57.98 65.00
N THR A 4 -32.85 58.70 63.90
CA THR A 4 -34.07 58.72 63.09
C THR A 4 -33.79 57.97 61.80
N VAL A 5 -34.59 56.94 61.54
CA VAL A 5 -34.61 56.15 60.31
C VAL A 5 -35.58 56.81 59.34
N VAL A 6 -35.16 57.04 58.09
CA VAL A 6 -36.05 57.27 56.94
C VAL A 6 -35.51 56.47 55.75
N LEU A 7 -36.39 55.67 55.15
CA LEU A 7 -36.21 54.87 53.94
C LEU A 7 -35.99 55.74 52.69
N THR A 8 -35.12 55.28 51.78
CA THR A 8 -35.25 55.58 50.35
C THR A 8 -34.90 54.35 49.51
N ALA A 9 -35.81 53.99 48.61
CA ALA A 9 -35.72 52.86 47.69
C ALA A 9 -34.70 53.12 46.56
N CYS A 10 -33.89 52.11 46.21
CA CYS A 10 -33.03 52.14 45.03
C CYS A 10 -33.62 51.27 43.90
N VAL A 11 -33.87 51.92 42.77
CA VAL A 11 -34.26 51.34 41.48
C VAL A 11 -33.06 50.58 40.89
N ALA A 12 -33.27 49.32 40.49
CA ALA A 12 -32.30 48.54 39.74
C ALA A 12 -32.34 48.91 38.24
N LEU A 13 -31.23 49.42 37.71
CA LEU A 13 -31.01 49.62 36.28
C LEU A 13 -30.27 48.39 35.71
N LEU A 14 -30.97 47.65 34.85
CA LEU A 14 -30.40 46.62 33.98
C LEU A 14 -29.55 47.27 32.88
N LEU A 15 -28.25 47.01 32.88
CA LEU A 15 -27.34 47.29 31.76
C LEU A 15 -26.80 45.97 31.22
N SER A 16 -27.37 45.53 30.10
CA SER A 16 -26.83 44.47 29.25
C SER A 16 -25.53 44.96 28.60
N ARG A 17 -24.38 44.50 29.11
CA ARG A 17 -23.11 44.59 28.38
C ARG A 17 -22.95 43.35 27.51
N ALA A 18 -23.26 43.51 26.23
CA ALA A 18 -22.72 42.66 25.18
C ALA A 18 -21.20 42.85 25.14
N THR A 19 -20.45 41.96 25.79
CA THR A 19 -19.03 41.81 25.52
C THR A 19 -18.89 41.01 24.23
N GLY A 20 -18.73 41.72 23.12
CA GLY A 20 -18.22 41.15 21.89
C GLY A 20 -16.87 40.51 22.20
N VAL A 21 -16.81 39.18 22.09
CA VAL A 21 -15.56 38.47 21.94
C VAL A 21 -15.01 38.91 20.60
N VAL A 22 -14.09 39.87 20.62
CA VAL A 22 -13.14 40.02 19.51
C VAL A 22 -12.38 38.70 19.51
N ALA A 23 -12.75 37.82 18.60
CA ALA A 23 -11.96 36.65 18.27
C ALA A 23 -10.60 37.18 17.81
N GLY A 24 -9.64 37.19 18.73
CA GLY A 24 -8.26 37.48 18.39
C GLY A 24 -7.83 36.50 17.32
N THR A 25 -7.52 37.02 16.14
CA THR A 25 -6.71 36.38 15.12
C THR A 25 -5.30 36.16 15.66
N LEU A 26 -5.17 35.28 16.67
CA LEU A 26 -3.95 34.50 16.86
C LEU A 26 -3.82 33.68 15.59
N GLY A 27 -2.82 33.98 14.77
CA GLY A 27 -2.62 33.36 13.47
C GLY A 27 -2.75 31.84 13.57
N LEU A 28 -3.62 31.26 12.75
CA LEU A 28 -3.78 29.81 12.62
C LEU A 28 -2.44 29.23 12.13
N ASN A 29 -1.57 28.83 13.05
CA ASN A 29 -0.43 27.96 12.78
C ASN A 29 -0.82 26.55 13.18
N HIS A 30 -0.53 25.59 12.31
CA HIS A 30 -0.80 24.18 12.54
C HIS A 30 0.22 23.33 11.79
N ASP A 31 0.98 22.57 12.55
CA ASP A 31 1.99 21.67 12.03
C ASP A 31 1.40 20.29 11.70
N TRP A 32 2.09 19.55 10.83
CA TRP A 32 1.80 18.16 10.50
C TRP A 32 3.03 17.33 10.83
N VAL A 33 3.19 16.96 12.11
CA VAL A 33 4.48 16.50 12.67
C VAL A 33 4.72 15.00 12.54
N SER A 34 3.71 14.21 12.18
CA SER A 34 3.85 12.78 11.88
C SER A 34 3.30 12.48 10.49
N ILE A 35 3.71 11.37 9.86
CA ILE A 35 3.22 11.03 8.52
C ILE A 35 1.70 10.82 8.44
N HIS A 36 1.03 10.64 9.57
CA HIS A 36 -0.43 10.54 9.70
C HIS A 36 -1.04 11.66 10.55
N GLY A 37 -0.33 12.78 10.69
CA GLY A 37 -0.78 14.02 11.34
C GLY A 37 -0.44 14.07 12.82
N ASP A 38 -0.82 13.06 13.58
CA ASP A 38 -0.62 12.97 15.02
C ASP A 38 -0.20 11.55 15.48
N LEU A 39 -0.11 11.34 16.80
CA LEU A 39 0.20 10.02 17.39
C LEU A 39 -0.95 9.01 17.26
N ALA A 40 -2.17 9.51 17.01
CA ALA A 40 -3.36 8.70 16.87
C ALA A 40 -3.56 8.19 15.43
N ASN A 41 -2.74 8.67 14.48
CA ASN A 41 -2.84 8.39 13.04
C ASN A 41 -4.22 8.70 12.45
N ASN A 42 -4.99 9.60 13.06
CA ASN A 42 -6.38 9.82 12.63
C ASN A 42 -6.50 10.73 11.40
N ARG A 43 -5.42 11.40 10.99
CA ARG A 43 -5.37 12.27 9.80
C ARG A 43 -6.53 13.29 9.75
N TYR A 44 -6.98 13.75 10.91
CA TYR A 44 -7.97 14.80 11.04
C TYR A 44 -7.30 16.12 11.36
N VAL A 45 -7.67 17.15 10.62
CA VAL A 45 -7.12 18.50 10.84
C VAL A 45 -8.23 19.42 11.33
N PRO A 46 -8.06 20.10 12.48
CA PRO A 46 -9.07 21.00 13.04
C PRO A 46 -9.20 22.34 12.27
N LEU A 47 -8.51 22.48 11.14
CA LEU A 47 -8.57 23.66 10.27
C LEU A 47 -9.83 23.63 9.40
N GLY A 48 -10.46 24.79 9.24
CA GLY A 48 -11.70 24.95 8.48
C GLY A 48 -11.75 26.21 7.60
N GLN A 49 -10.60 26.82 7.27
CA GLN A 49 -10.58 27.90 6.27
C GLN A 49 -11.02 27.35 4.91
N ILE A 50 -10.51 26.17 4.55
CA ILE A 50 -10.97 25.38 3.42
C ILE A 50 -12.14 24.50 3.90
N ASN A 51 -13.35 24.80 3.44
CA ASN A 51 -14.60 24.18 3.86
C ASN A 51 -15.63 24.14 2.71
N LEU A 52 -16.83 23.61 2.98
CA LEU A 52 -17.90 23.46 1.99
C LEU A 52 -18.25 24.75 1.21
N GLU A 53 -18.13 25.93 1.83
CA GLU A 53 -18.45 27.22 1.21
C GLU A 53 -17.28 27.82 0.42
N THR A 54 -16.04 27.49 0.82
CA THR A 54 -14.82 28.07 0.24
C THR A 54 -14.11 27.15 -0.75
N ILE A 55 -14.47 25.87 -0.82
CA ILE A 55 -13.77 24.85 -1.60
C ILE A 55 -13.64 25.19 -3.09
N THR A 56 -14.62 25.91 -3.67
CA THR A 56 -14.58 26.36 -5.08
C THR A 56 -13.47 27.38 -5.37
N LYS A 57 -12.91 28.01 -4.33
CA LYS A 57 -11.79 28.96 -4.44
C LYS A 57 -10.43 28.31 -4.22
N LEU A 58 -10.39 27.00 -3.93
CA LEU A 58 -9.14 26.28 -3.74
C LEU A 58 -8.41 26.13 -5.08
N GLY A 59 -7.12 26.46 -5.10
CA GLY A 59 -6.27 26.31 -6.28
C GLY A 59 -4.82 26.05 -5.89
N ALA A 60 -4.03 25.53 -6.82
CA ALA A 60 -2.60 25.33 -6.61
C ALA A 60 -1.91 26.70 -6.47
N VAL A 61 -1.01 26.81 -5.49
CA VAL A 61 -0.30 28.06 -5.17
C VAL A 61 1.19 27.97 -5.43
N TRP A 62 1.78 26.79 -5.23
CA TRP A 62 3.13 26.49 -5.64
C TRP A 62 3.27 25.00 -5.98
N VAL A 63 4.26 24.69 -6.81
CA VAL A 63 4.73 23.33 -7.09
C VAL A 63 6.25 23.35 -6.92
N SER A 64 6.83 22.34 -6.28
CA SER A 64 8.28 22.28 -6.11
C SER A 64 8.99 22.04 -7.45
N GLU A 65 10.28 22.35 -7.48
CA GLU A 65 11.17 21.78 -8.50
C GLU A 65 11.09 20.24 -8.49
N PRO A 66 11.36 19.57 -9.63
CA PRO A 66 11.50 18.12 -9.66
C PRO A 66 12.56 17.65 -8.66
N PHE A 67 12.30 16.53 -8.00
CA PHE A 67 13.30 15.90 -7.14
C PHE A 67 14.52 15.48 -7.97
N ALA A 68 15.69 15.48 -7.32
CA ALA A 68 16.96 15.18 -7.98
C ALA A 68 16.97 13.76 -8.58
N ASP A 69 17.70 13.58 -9.69
CA ASP A 69 17.83 12.33 -10.45
C ASP A 69 16.49 11.73 -10.94
N GLY A 70 15.43 12.54 -11.04
CA GLY A 70 14.10 12.07 -11.40
C GLY A 70 13.47 11.16 -10.35
N ALA A 71 13.93 11.24 -9.09
CA ALA A 71 13.40 10.45 -8.01
C ALA A 71 11.89 10.70 -7.81
N THR A 72 11.17 9.67 -7.38
CA THR A 72 9.77 9.78 -6.99
C THR A 72 9.58 9.41 -5.53
N SER A 73 8.50 9.89 -4.93
CA SER A 73 8.14 9.58 -3.56
C SER A 73 6.64 9.36 -3.41
N ARG A 74 6.26 8.48 -2.50
CA ARG A 74 4.88 8.11 -2.18
C ARG A 74 4.50 8.47 -0.74
N MET A 75 5.38 9.15 -0.02
CA MET A 75 5.13 9.49 1.39
C MET A 75 4.26 10.75 1.52
N THR A 76 3.59 10.85 2.66
CA THR A 76 3.04 12.13 3.13
C THR A 76 4.19 12.98 3.69
N PRO A 77 4.42 14.21 3.18
CA PRO A 77 5.37 15.13 3.80
C PRO A 77 4.94 15.50 5.22
N ILE A 78 5.90 15.86 6.06
CA ILE A 78 5.66 16.41 7.39
C ILE A 78 6.04 17.89 7.43
N VAL A 79 5.37 18.68 8.26
CA VAL A 79 5.59 20.12 8.38
C VAL A 79 5.73 20.51 9.84
N HIS A 80 6.76 21.29 10.16
CA HIS A 80 6.98 21.90 11.46
C HIS A 80 7.74 23.21 11.29
N ASP A 81 7.34 24.25 12.02
CA ASP A 81 8.00 25.57 11.98
C ASP A 81 8.20 26.12 10.55
N SER A 82 7.19 25.95 9.69
CA SER A 82 7.20 26.36 8.27
C SER A 82 8.21 25.63 7.36
N LEU A 83 8.88 24.59 7.87
CA LEU A 83 9.69 23.68 7.07
C LEU A 83 8.89 22.43 6.73
N MET A 84 8.99 21.98 5.49
CA MET A 84 8.37 20.74 5.02
C MET A 84 9.46 19.70 4.73
N PHE A 85 9.34 18.52 5.33
CA PHE A 85 10.29 17.42 5.17
C PHE A 85 9.68 16.23 4.45
N PHE A 86 10.45 15.63 3.56
CA PHE A 86 10.15 14.36 2.92
C PHE A 86 11.45 13.76 2.39
N ALA A 87 11.43 12.49 2.01
CA ALA A 87 12.50 11.83 1.31
C ALA A 87 12.05 11.37 -0.09
N ALA A 88 13.00 11.39 -1.03
CA ALA A 88 12.82 10.88 -2.38
C ALA A 88 14.16 10.30 -2.87
N GLY A 89 14.13 9.05 -3.35
CA GLY A 89 15.36 8.32 -3.67
C GLY A 89 16.25 8.14 -2.43
N ALA A 90 17.50 8.59 -2.52
CA ALA A 90 18.47 8.50 -1.43
C ALA A 90 18.65 9.82 -0.66
N ARG A 91 17.67 10.73 -0.72
CA ARG A 91 17.78 12.08 -0.17
C ARG A 91 16.64 12.41 0.77
N VAL A 92 16.96 13.19 1.79
CA VAL A 92 15.99 13.90 2.65
C VAL A 92 15.99 15.37 2.24
N TYR A 93 14.81 15.93 2.03
CA TYR A 93 14.59 17.30 1.63
C TYR A 93 13.96 18.09 2.77
N ALA A 94 14.33 19.37 2.87
CA ALA A 94 13.55 20.37 3.57
C ALA A 94 13.20 21.52 2.63
N LEU A 95 11.92 21.84 2.51
CA LEU A 95 11.41 22.97 1.75
C LEU A 95 10.85 24.05 2.68
N ASP A 96 10.83 25.30 2.23
CA ASP A 96 9.93 26.29 2.80
C ASP A 96 8.49 25.90 2.45
N ALA A 97 7.64 25.67 3.46
CA ALA A 97 6.28 25.20 3.25
C ALA A 97 5.36 26.25 2.60
N ARG A 98 5.78 27.52 2.47
CA ARG A 98 4.99 28.57 1.81
C ARG A 98 5.32 28.73 0.34
N SER A 99 6.55 28.40 -0.07
CA SER A 99 7.02 28.62 -1.45
C SER A 99 7.45 27.34 -2.19
N GLY A 100 7.68 26.24 -1.48
CA GLY A 100 8.25 25.02 -2.05
C GLY A 100 9.75 25.12 -2.37
N SER A 101 10.41 26.20 -1.97
CA SER A 101 11.85 26.40 -2.22
C SER A 101 12.69 25.52 -1.30
N VAL A 102 13.69 24.83 -1.85
CA VAL A 102 14.61 23.99 -1.09
C VAL A 102 15.41 24.85 -0.10
N ARG A 103 15.38 24.47 1.18
CA ARG A 103 16.18 25.07 2.26
C ARG A 103 17.47 24.31 2.47
N TRP A 104 17.37 22.98 2.52
CA TRP A 104 18.51 22.07 2.52
C TRP A 104 18.09 20.73 1.93
N MET A 105 19.09 19.96 1.53
CA MET A 105 18.92 18.61 1.01
C MET A 105 20.09 17.77 1.51
N HIS A 106 19.79 16.69 2.22
CA HIS A 106 20.78 15.74 2.70
C HIS A 106 20.84 14.52 1.78
N GLN A 107 22.04 14.18 1.31
CA GLN A 107 22.30 12.99 0.51
C GLN A 107 22.85 11.88 1.40
N THR A 108 22.14 10.75 1.50
CA THR A 108 22.63 9.60 2.28
C THR A 108 23.87 8.98 1.63
N GLU A 109 24.81 8.48 2.45
CA GLU A 109 26.04 7.82 1.99
C GLU A 109 25.77 6.59 1.13
N SER A 110 24.61 5.96 1.33
CA SER A 110 24.16 4.79 0.61
C SER A 110 24.15 4.95 -0.91
N GLN A 111 23.84 6.14 -1.45
CA GLN A 111 23.90 6.41 -2.90
C GLN A 111 25.33 6.40 -3.44
N ARG A 112 26.34 6.78 -2.64
CA ARG A 112 27.74 6.68 -3.04
C ARG A 112 28.13 5.23 -3.29
N LEU A 113 27.61 4.31 -2.48
CA LEU A 113 27.81 2.87 -2.64
C LEU A 113 27.01 2.31 -3.83
N VAL A 114 25.79 2.80 -4.11
CA VAL A 114 25.00 2.45 -5.31
C VAL A 114 25.77 2.78 -6.59
N ASN A 115 26.32 4.00 -6.67
CA ASN A 115 27.05 4.47 -7.84
C ASN A 115 28.37 3.71 -8.06
N GLN A 116 28.99 3.18 -7.00
CA GLN A 116 30.20 2.36 -7.08
C GLN A 116 29.92 0.91 -7.48
N GLN A 117 28.70 0.39 -7.22
CA GLN A 117 28.32 -0.99 -7.51
C GLN A 117 27.56 -1.18 -8.84
N GLY A 118 27.31 -0.11 -9.59
CA GLY A 118 26.86 -0.19 -10.99
C GLY A 118 25.40 -0.67 -11.19
N PHE A 119 24.51 -0.47 -10.22
CA PHE A 119 23.10 -0.84 -10.36
C PHE A 119 22.37 0.08 -11.37
N SER A 120 21.68 -0.51 -12.35
CA SER A 120 21.10 0.18 -13.50
C SER A 120 19.62 0.58 -13.35
N ASP A 121 18.95 0.25 -12.23
CA ASP A 121 17.53 0.60 -12.00
C ASP A 121 17.22 0.87 -10.52
N PRO A 122 16.44 1.93 -10.18
CA PRO A 122 15.96 2.22 -8.83
C PRO A 122 15.20 1.11 -8.08
N VAL A 123 14.62 0.10 -8.73
CA VAL A 123 14.06 -1.08 -8.05
C VAL A 123 15.19 -2.00 -7.53
N SER A 124 16.30 -2.06 -8.26
CA SER A 124 17.53 -2.75 -7.82
C SER A 124 18.24 -2.00 -6.68
N ALA A 125 18.08 -0.67 -6.58
CA ALA A 125 18.57 0.13 -5.45
C ALA A 125 17.74 -0.06 -4.15
N GLN A 126 16.44 -0.39 -4.28
CA GLN A 126 15.59 -0.74 -3.13
C GLN A 126 15.94 -2.12 -2.55
N THR A 127 16.39 -3.05 -3.39
CA THR A 127 16.82 -4.40 -2.97
C THR A 127 18.29 -4.48 -2.56
N SER A 128 19.11 -3.45 -2.85
CA SER A 128 20.53 -3.43 -2.47
C SER A 128 20.83 -2.86 -1.08
N GLY A 129 19.82 -2.40 -0.33
CA GLY A 129 20.04 -1.88 1.03
C GLY A 129 20.50 -0.42 1.08
N LEU A 130 20.44 0.34 -0.03
CA LEU A 130 21.13 1.62 -0.14
C LEU A 130 20.27 2.88 -0.42
N ALA A 131 18.98 2.88 -0.09
CA ALA A 131 18.09 4.04 -0.25
C ALA A 131 17.13 4.22 0.93
N ILE A 132 16.43 5.36 0.99
CA ILE A 132 15.22 5.50 1.81
C ILE A 132 14.09 4.90 0.96
N SER A 133 13.30 3.99 1.53
CA SER A 133 12.18 3.41 0.79
C SER A 133 11.21 4.50 0.34
N ARG A 134 10.79 4.43 -0.92
CA ARG A 134 9.90 5.41 -1.54
C ARG A 134 8.52 5.49 -0.87
N SER A 135 8.18 4.51 -0.04
CA SER A 135 6.91 4.42 0.71
C SER A 135 7.01 4.81 2.18
N TRP A 136 8.22 4.89 2.73
CA TRP A 136 8.41 5.04 4.17
C TRP A 136 8.78 6.50 4.44
N GLY A 137 7.84 7.24 5.00
CA GLY A 137 8.03 8.62 5.44
C GLY A 137 9.00 8.77 6.61
N LEU A 138 9.04 9.99 7.16
CA LEU A 138 10.04 10.43 8.14
C LEU A 138 9.46 10.50 9.55
N GLY A 139 10.32 10.39 10.55
CA GLY A 139 10.02 10.78 11.93
C GLY A 139 10.49 12.21 12.21
N LEU A 140 9.88 12.88 13.20
CA LEU A 140 10.26 14.23 13.63
C LEU A 140 10.05 14.40 15.12
N GLY A 141 11.03 14.99 15.78
CA GLY A 141 10.98 15.31 17.20
C GLY A 141 12.33 15.78 17.72
N VAL A 142 12.35 16.40 18.90
CA VAL A 142 13.58 16.94 19.54
C VAL A 142 14.46 17.82 18.64
N GLY A 143 13.88 18.51 17.64
CA GLY A 143 14.62 19.32 16.65
C GLY A 143 15.41 18.50 15.62
N LEU A 144 15.04 17.23 15.45
CA LEU A 144 15.67 16.28 14.54
C LEU A 144 14.62 15.64 13.60
N VAL A 145 15.06 15.35 12.38
CA VAL A 145 14.34 14.57 11.37
C VAL A 145 14.99 13.18 11.29
N PHE A 146 14.17 12.13 11.35
CA PHE A 146 14.64 10.74 11.40
C PHE A 146 14.26 9.99 10.12
N ALA A 147 15.23 9.30 9.51
CA ALA A 147 15.00 8.49 8.32
C ALA A 147 15.54 7.08 8.50
N GLY A 148 14.66 6.09 8.27
CA GLY A 148 15.04 4.68 8.23
C GLY A 148 15.65 4.29 6.89
N LEU A 149 16.76 3.57 6.91
CA LEU A 149 17.48 3.11 5.72
C LEU A 149 17.28 1.61 5.50
N VAL A 150 17.29 1.18 4.23
CA VAL A 150 17.09 -0.24 3.88
C VAL A 150 18.25 -1.17 4.28
N ASN A 151 19.42 -0.65 4.66
CA ASN A 151 20.52 -1.41 5.29
C ASN A 151 20.36 -1.60 6.80
N GLY A 152 19.28 -1.09 7.40
CA GLY A 152 19.02 -1.19 8.83
C GLY A 152 19.68 -0.11 9.68
N HIS A 153 20.15 0.97 9.06
CA HIS A 153 20.54 2.18 9.76
C HIS A 153 19.34 3.10 9.99
N LEU A 154 19.42 3.89 11.05
CA LEU A 154 18.55 5.02 11.31
C LEU A 154 19.44 6.25 11.38
N ILE A 155 19.13 7.26 10.56
CA ILE A 155 19.87 8.53 10.55
C ILE A 155 19.01 9.63 11.16
N ALA A 156 19.62 10.50 11.95
CA ALA A 156 19.02 11.71 12.47
C ALA A 156 19.72 12.95 11.91
N LEU A 157 18.92 13.88 11.41
CA LEU A 157 19.37 15.12 10.82
C LEU A 157 18.86 16.30 11.63
N HIS A 158 19.68 17.32 11.84
CA HIS A 158 19.23 18.59 12.41
C HIS A 158 18.18 19.24 11.52
N GLU A 159 17.01 19.55 12.09
CA GLU A 159 15.84 20.03 11.35
C GLU A 159 16.13 21.29 10.50
N LYS A 160 16.96 22.20 11.02
CA LYS A 160 17.23 23.50 10.38
C LYS A 160 18.34 23.46 9.33
N THR A 161 19.28 22.52 9.43
CA THR A 161 20.51 22.52 8.62
C THR A 161 20.64 21.29 7.73
N GLY A 162 20.01 20.17 8.09
CA GLY A 162 20.20 18.89 7.41
C GLY A 162 21.52 18.19 7.77
N ASP A 163 22.28 18.72 8.75
CA ASP A 163 23.51 18.11 9.22
C ASP A 163 23.21 16.83 10.02
N VAL A 164 24.08 15.83 9.88
CA VAL A 164 23.94 14.57 10.62
C VAL A 164 24.19 14.80 12.10
N ALA A 165 23.19 14.52 12.93
CA ALA A 165 23.33 14.47 14.38
C ALA A 165 23.91 13.12 14.83
N TRP A 166 23.41 12.02 14.24
CA TRP A 166 23.90 10.66 14.41
C TRP A 166 23.39 9.74 13.29
N ASP A 167 24.10 8.63 13.06
CA ASP A 167 23.75 7.55 12.15
C ASP A 167 24.11 6.22 12.82
N GLU A 168 23.09 5.45 13.19
CA GLU A 168 23.27 4.26 14.01
C GLU A 168 22.67 3.02 13.35
N SER A 169 23.40 1.90 13.46
CA SER A 169 22.86 0.61 13.05
C SER A 169 21.81 0.15 14.05
N VAL A 170 20.58 0.04 13.60
CA VAL A 170 19.44 -0.39 14.41
C VAL A 170 19.01 -1.80 14.07
N SER A 171 19.70 -2.55 13.22
CA SER A 171 19.43 -3.97 12.96
C SER A 171 20.57 -4.86 13.44
N GLU A 172 20.22 -5.96 14.11
CA GLU A 172 21.17 -7.00 14.51
C GLU A 172 21.21 -8.16 13.51
N ASP A 173 20.36 -8.15 12.48
CA ASP A 173 20.26 -9.25 11.54
C ASP A 173 21.47 -9.26 10.60
N PRO A 174 22.29 -10.32 10.56
CA PRO A 174 23.42 -10.38 9.66
C PRO A 174 23.00 -10.45 8.18
N LEU A 175 21.75 -10.80 7.85
CA LEU A 175 21.25 -10.93 6.47
C LEU A 175 20.91 -9.56 5.87
N PRO A 176 21.56 -9.11 4.78
CA PRO A 176 21.36 -7.79 4.20
C PRO A 176 19.89 -7.42 3.88
N LEU A 177 19.08 -8.39 3.42
CA LEU A 177 17.67 -8.19 3.06
C LEU A 177 16.70 -8.23 4.26
N ALA A 178 17.19 -8.57 5.45
CA ALA A 178 16.43 -8.61 6.69
C ALA A 178 16.64 -7.36 7.56
N ARG A 179 17.56 -6.46 7.16
CA ARG A 179 18.02 -5.35 8.00
C ARG A 179 17.13 -4.11 7.98
N GLY A 180 16.41 -3.86 6.89
CA GLY A 180 15.81 -2.56 6.61
C GLY A 180 14.83 -2.06 7.69
N VAL A 181 14.89 -0.76 7.94
CA VAL A 181 13.82 -0.04 8.67
C VAL A 181 12.61 0.06 7.77
N THR A 182 11.55 -0.67 8.10
CA THR A 182 10.44 -0.96 7.18
C THR A 182 9.22 -0.09 7.38
N CYS A 183 9.23 0.83 8.33
CA CYS A 183 8.17 1.82 8.47
C CYS A 183 8.69 3.16 9.01
N PRO A 184 7.89 4.23 8.90
CA PRO A 184 8.25 5.57 9.37
C PRO A 184 8.43 5.58 10.90
N PRO A 185 9.53 6.16 11.43
CA PRO A 185 9.72 6.28 12.88
C PRO A 185 8.64 7.14 13.54
N LEU A 186 7.92 6.57 14.50
CA LEU A 186 6.98 7.29 15.37
C LEU A 186 7.73 7.87 16.57
N TYR A 187 7.81 9.19 16.67
CA TYR A 187 8.42 9.87 17.82
C TYR A 187 7.41 10.10 18.95
N VAL A 188 7.78 9.73 20.17
CA VAL A 188 7.03 10.05 21.40
C VAL A 188 8.01 10.32 22.54
N ASP A 189 7.96 11.52 23.12
CA ASP A 189 8.68 11.90 24.36
C ASP A 189 10.15 11.43 24.45
N GLY A 190 10.91 11.64 23.37
CA GLY A 190 12.33 11.28 23.31
C GLY A 190 12.63 9.87 22.82
N VAL A 191 11.61 9.09 22.44
CA VAL A 191 11.75 7.71 21.94
C VAL A 191 11.16 7.58 20.55
N LEU A 192 11.85 6.86 19.67
CA LEU A 192 11.39 6.47 18.34
C LEU A 192 10.92 5.02 18.36
N TYR A 193 9.76 4.74 17.78
CA TYR A 193 9.22 3.40 17.60
C TYR A 193 9.04 3.10 16.11
N PHE A 194 9.53 1.96 15.64
CA PHE A 194 9.38 1.54 14.25
C PHE A 194 9.53 0.03 14.11
N GLY A 195 9.15 -0.47 12.94
CA GLY A 195 9.31 -1.86 12.56
C GLY A 195 10.58 -2.15 11.78
N LEU A 196 11.08 -3.36 11.97
CA LEU A 196 12.15 -3.97 11.18
C LEU A 196 11.68 -5.32 10.61
N GLY A 197 12.23 -5.67 9.45
CA GLY A 197 12.13 -7.00 8.87
C GLY A 197 11.34 -7.05 7.56
N THR A 198 11.43 -8.18 6.88
CA THR A 198 10.73 -8.45 5.61
C THR A 198 9.95 -9.76 5.71
N GLU A 199 9.32 -10.21 4.63
CA GLU A 199 8.67 -11.53 4.58
C GLU A 199 9.66 -12.71 4.80
N HIS A 200 10.97 -12.45 4.63
CA HIS A 200 12.05 -13.44 4.72
C HIS A 200 12.83 -13.38 6.04
N SER A 201 12.42 -12.53 6.97
CA SER A 201 13.05 -12.41 8.29
C SER A 201 12.00 -12.52 9.38
N ARG A 202 12.45 -12.53 10.64
CA ARG A 202 11.54 -12.44 11.79
C ARG A 202 11.29 -10.97 12.08
N GLY A 203 10.06 -10.50 11.81
CA GLY A 203 9.63 -9.14 12.08
C GLY A 203 9.88 -8.69 13.52
N GLN A 204 10.14 -7.40 13.71
CA GLN A 204 10.40 -6.81 15.02
C GLN A 204 9.79 -5.40 15.13
N VAL A 205 9.37 -5.03 16.34
CA VAL A 205 9.20 -3.63 16.73
C VAL A 205 10.39 -3.21 17.57
N VAL A 206 10.94 -2.04 17.31
CA VAL A 206 12.15 -1.51 17.97
C VAL A 206 11.85 -0.14 18.55
N ALA A 207 12.37 0.10 19.76
CA ALA A 207 12.41 1.41 20.37
C ALA A 207 13.85 1.92 20.48
N VAL A 208 14.05 3.19 20.14
CA VAL A 208 15.37 3.85 20.11
C VAL A 208 15.29 5.20 20.82
N ASP A 209 16.33 5.55 21.57
CA ASP A 209 16.50 6.90 22.11
C ASP A 209 16.72 7.91 20.97
N ALA A 210 15.84 8.91 20.87
CA ALA A 210 15.82 9.84 19.74
C ALA A 210 17.04 10.77 19.68
N ARG A 211 17.78 10.94 20.79
CA ARG A 211 18.95 11.83 20.82
C ARG A 211 20.25 11.13 20.48
N SER A 212 20.33 9.83 20.73
CA SER A 212 21.57 9.06 20.60
C SER A 212 21.51 7.90 19.61
N GLY A 213 20.34 7.51 19.12
CA GLY A 213 20.19 6.32 18.27
C GLY A 213 20.35 5.00 19.02
N ARG A 214 20.55 5.03 20.35
CA ARG A 214 20.69 3.82 21.17
C ARG A 214 19.39 3.04 21.26
N VAL A 215 19.44 1.76 20.91
CA VAL A 215 18.33 0.82 21.07
C VAL A 215 17.99 0.64 22.55
N LEU A 216 16.72 0.87 22.88
CA LEU A 216 16.18 0.70 24.23
C LEU A 216 15.61 -0.70 24.43
N TRP A 217 14.85 -1.19 23.46
CA TRP A 217 14.31 -2.54 23.44
C TRP A 217 13.95 -2.99 22.02
N ARG A 218 13.81 -4.31 21.85
CA ARG A 218 13.32 -4.96 20.63
C ARG A 218 12.32 -6.04 21.00
N THR A 219 11.21 -6.10 20.26
CA THR A 219 10.17 -7.10 20.43
C THR A 219 9.92 -7.82 19.11
N PRO A 220 10.28 -9.11 18.98
CA PRO A 220 9.93 -9.90 17.82
C PRO A 220 8.41 -10.07 17.69
N THR A 221 7.88 -9.98 16.47
CA THR A 221 6.45 -10.18 16.17
C THR A 221 6.07 -11.65 16.01
N ILE A 222 7.05 -12.53 15.85
CA ILE A 222 6.88 -13.98 15.92
C ILE A 222 7.48 -14.45 17.25
N PRO A 223 6.78 -15.16 18.13
CA PRO A 223 7.33 -15.68 19.38
C PRO A 223 8.27 -16.87 19.12
N GLY A 224 9.36 -16.93 19.90
CA GLY A 224 10.30 -18.05 19.86
C GLY A 224 9.92 -19.16 20.85
N PRO A 225 10.62 -20.31 20.86
CA PRO A 225 10.34 -21.42 21.76
C PRO A 225 10.16 -21.01 23.22
N GLY A 226 9.08 -21.52 23.84
CA GLY A 226 8.74 -21.22 25.24
C GLY A 226 8.11 -19.84 25.48
N LYS A 227 7.88 -19.03 24.43
CA LYS A 227 7.09 -17.79 24.52
C LYS A 227 5.64 -18.04 24.10
N PRO A 228 4.65 -17.36 24.73
CA PRO A 228 3.25 -17.45 24.31
C PRO A 228 3.07 -17.18 22.81
N GLY A 229 2.19 -17.94 22.16
CA GLY A 229 1.93 -17.90 20.72
C GLY A 229 2.84 -18.81 19.89
N HIS A 230 3.98 -19.27 20.43
CA HIS A 230 4.89 -20.14 19.68
C HIS A 230 4.29 -21.53 19.41
N GLU A 231 3.35 -21.97 20.23
CA GLU A 231 2.57 -23.20 20.04
C GLU A 231 1.77 -23.21 18.73
N THR A 232 1.58 -22.05 18.09
CA THR A 232 0.91 -21.92 16.78
C THR A 232 1.88 -22.00 15.59
N TRP A 233 3.17 -22.25 15.86
CA TRP A 233 4.20 -22.53 14.86
C TRP A 233 4.63 -23.99 14.95
N PRO A 234 5.18 -24.57 13.86
CA PRO A 234 5.54 -25.99 13.86
C PRO A 234 6.68 -26.27 14.87
N PRO A 235 6.48 -27.19 15.83
CA PRO A 235 7.35 -27.33 17.01
C PRO A 235 8.76 -27.89 16.71
N ARG A 236 8.98 -28.46 15.52
CA ARG A 236 10.26 -29.02 15.07
C ARG A 236 10.83 -28.29 13.86
N SER A 237 10.40 -27.06 13.63
CA SER A 237 10.84 -26.22 12.52
C SER A 237 11.41 -24.90 13.03
N GLU A 238 12.47 -24.41 12.38
CA GLU A 238 13.02 -23.09 12.64
C GLU A 238 12.39 -22.00 11.75
N ILE A 239 11.32 -22.32 11.00
CA ILE A 239 10.66 -21.39 10.07
C ILE A 239 10.21 -20.08 10.73
N TRP A 240 9.91 -20.10 12.03
CA TRP A 240 9.57 -18.91 12.82
C TRP A 240 10.71 -17.86 12.87
N ARG A 241 11.97 -18.25 12.60
CA ARG A 241 13.12 -17.32 12.53
C ARG A 241 13.15 -16.48 11.25
N SER A 242 12.45 -16.92 10.21
CA SER A 242 12.35 -16.26 8.91
C SER A 242 10.90 -16.18 8.45
N GLY A 243 9.97 -16.17 9.41
CA GLY A 243 8.55 -16.39 9.17
C GLY A 243 7.77 -15.12 8.83
N GLY A 244 8.43 -14.01 8.47
CA GLY A 244 7.78 -12.75 8.13
C GLY A 244 7.18 -12.03 9.34
N ALA A 245 5.88 -11.72 9.24
CA ALA A 245 5.09 -10.97 10.22
C ALA A 245 5.67 -9.57 10.52
N SER A 246 6.27 -8.94 9.52
CA SER A 246 6.96 -7.66 9.68
C SER A 246 5.98 -6.50 9.88
N PRO A 247 6.21 -5.58 10.83
CA PRO A 247 5.39 -4.38 11.00
C PRO A 247 5.91 -3.28 10.08
N TRP A 248 5.34 -3.15 8.87
CA TRP A 248 5.89 -2.30 7.81
C TRP A 248 5.06 -1.04 7.51
N VAL A 249 4.08 -0.72 8.36
CA VAL A 249 3.36 0.57 8.35
C VAL A 249 3.55 1.28 9.70
N ALA A 250 3.25 2.59 9.74
CA ALA A 250 3.49 3.39 10.93
C ALA A 250 2.62 2.92 12.10
N GLY A 251 3.23 2.87 13.29
CA GLY A 251 2.51 2.62 14.53
C GLY A 251 1.70 3.83 14.99
N ALA A 252 0.84 3.62 15.98
CA ALA A 252 0.15 4.68 16.73
C ALA A 252 0.51 4.60 18.20
N ALA A 253 0.34 5.67 18.99
CA ALA A 253 0.62 5.65 20.42
C ALA A 253 -0.47 6.37 21.23
N ASP A 254 -0.77 5.83 22.42
CA ASP A 254 -1.51 6.51 23.48
C ASP A 254 -0.59 6.62 24.71
N PRO A 255 0.15 7.73 24.86
CA PRO A 255 1.07 7.93 25.98
C PRO A 255 0.37 7.86 27.35
N ALA A 256 -0.92 8.25 27.42
CA ALA A 256 -1.69 8.19 28.66
C ALA A 256 -1.99 6.75 29.11
N LEU A 257 -1.96 5.79 28.18
CA LEU A 257 -2.03 4.35 28.49
C LEU A 257 -0.63 3.70 28.58
N GLY A 258 0.42 4.41 28.17
CA GLY A 258 1.77 3.86 28.01
C GLY A 258 1.86 2.78 26.94
N LEU A 259 1.04 2.88 25.88
CA LEU A 259 0.92 1.86 24.84
C LEU A 259 1.29 2.41 23.45
N VAL A 260 2.00 1.58 22.70
CA VAL A 260 2.24 1.74 21.25
C VAL A 260 1.60 0.56 20.51
N TYR A 261 0.98 0.85 19.37
CA TYR A 261 0.19 -0.09 18.59
C TYR A 261 0.80 -0.26 17.20
N PHE A 262 0.96 -1.51 16.77
CA PHE A 262 1.42 -1.86 15.43
C PHE A 262 0.52 -2.92 14.83
N VAL A 263 0.50 -2.95 13.50
CA VAL A 263 -0.06 -4.07 12.74
C VAL A 263 1.08 -4.89 12.13
N THR A 264 0.90 -6.19 12.00
CA THR A 264 1.91 -7.11 11.46
C THR A 264 1.48 -7.68 10.11
N GLY A 265 2.45 -7.89 9.23
CA GLY A 265 2.25 -8.45 7.90
C GLY A 265 1.97 -9.95 7.87
N ASN A 266 1.99 -10.50 6.65
CA ASN A 266 1.83 -11.93 6.39
C ASN A 266 2.96 -12.80 6.98
N PRO A 267 2.69 -14.08 7.27
CA PRO A 267 3.71 -15.06 7.58
C PRO A 267 4.40 -15.58 6.30
N GLY A 268 5.72 -15.71 6.36
CA GLY A 268 6.55 -16.27 5.29
C GLY A 268 6.69 -17.80 5.40
N PRO A 269 6.67 -18.54 4.27
CA PRO A 269 6.39 -18.09 2.91
C PRO A 269 4.92 -17.70 2.70
N ALA A 270 4.64 -16.66 1.90
CA ALA A 270 3.32 -16.05 1.78
C ALA A 270 2.18 -17.01 1.39
N THR A 271 2.36 -17.87 0.38
CA THR A 271 1.36 -18.88 -0.05
C THR A 271 1.73 -20.31 0.36
N GLY A 272 2.94 -20.52 0.91
CA GLY A 272 3.49 -21.81 1.28
C GLY A 272 3.02 -22.34 2.65
N GLY A 273 1.72 -22.38 2.91
CA GLY A 273 1.16 -22.80 4.21
C GLY A 273 1.61 -24.19 4.68
N LYS A 274 1.88 -25.11 3.74
CA LYS A 274 2.32 -26.50 4.00
C LYS A 274 3.51 -26.62 4.94
N VAL A 275 4.47 -25.69 4.89
CA VAL A 275 5.69 -25.74 5.71
C VAL A 275 5.55 -25.04 7.07
N ARG A 276 4.43 -24.36 7.30
CA ARG A 276 4.14 -23.60 8.52
C ARG A 276 2.73 -23.86 9.08
N PRO A 277 2.29 -25.13 9.26
CA PRO A 277 0.98 -25.41 9.83
C PRO A 277 0.79 -24.72 11.19
N GLY A 278 -0.44 -24.22 11.43
CA GLY A 278 -0.84 -23.50 12.65
C GLY A 278 -1.17 -22.03 12.38
N ASP A 279 -1.75 -21.34 13.37
CA ASP A 279 -2.24 -19.97 13.20
C ASP A 279 -1.12 -18.94 12.91
N ASN A 280 0.14 -19.29 13.15
CA ASN A 280 1.33 -18.47 12.86
C ASN A 280 1.37 -17.12 13.60
N LEU A 281 1.00 -17.09 14.88
CA LEU A 281 0.97 -15.87 15.67
C LEU A 281 2.35 -15.18 15.77
N TYR A 282 2.48 -13.87 15.76
CA TYR A 282 1.43 -12.85 15.66
C TYR A 282 1.39 -12.26 14.25
N SER A 283 1.33 -13.07 13.19
CA SER A 283 1.11 -12.57 11.82
C SER A 283 -0.29 -12.01 11.64
N VAL A 284 -0.47 -11.07 10.69
CA VAL A 284 -1.75 -10.43 10.34
C VAL A 284 -2.54 -10.02 11.59
N SER A 285 -1.87 -9.33 12.50
CA SER A 285 -2.37 -9.03 13.84
C SER A 285 -2.24 -7.55 14.18
N LEU A 286 -3.18 -7.02 14.95
CA LEU A 286 -3.00 -5.80 15.73
C LEU A 286 -2.35 -6.18 17.07
N ILE A 287 -1.21 -5.58 17.38
CA ILE A 287 -0.49 -5.78 18.64
C ILE A 287 -0.39 -4.48 19.43
N ALA A 288 -0.53 -4.55 20.75
CA ALA A 288 -0.30 -3.45 21.67
C ALA A 288 0.88 -3.76 22.60
N LEU A 289 1.90 -2.91 22.58
CA LEU A 289 3.12 -3.07 23.35
C LEU A 289 3.24 -1.98 24.42
N GLN A 290 3.80 -2.31 25.57
CA GLN A 290 4.19 -1.30 26.55
C GLN A 290 5.32 -0.45 25.97
N MET A 291 5.17 0.87 26.01
CA MET A 291 6.15 1.80 25.43
C MET A 291 7.55 1.69 26.08
N ASN A 292 7.61 1.46 27.39
CA ASN A 292 8.87 1.44 28.13
C ASN A 292 9.67 0.13 28.02
N THR A 293 9.00 -0.99 27.73
CA THR A 293 9.60 -2.34 27.83
C THR A 293 9.43 -3.18 26.57
N GLY A 294 8.55 -2.76 25.65
CA GLY A 294 8.18 -3.54 24.47
C GLY A 294 7.33 -4.79 24.77
N GLN A 295 6.92 -5.01 26.03
CA GLN A 295 6.14 -6.19 26.40
C GLN A 295 4.75 -6.17 25.76
N LEU A 296 4.35 -7.28 25.15
CA LEU A 296 3.01 -7.47 24.60
C LEU A 296 1.96 -7.40 25.72
N ARG A 297 0.97 -6.52 25.55
CA ARG A 297 -0.15 -6.36 26.49
C ARG A 297 -1.37 -7.11 26.04
N TRP A 298 -1.69 -7.01 24.75
CA TRP A 298 -2.75 -7.75 24.10
C TRP A 298 -2.49 -7.78 22.60
N TYR A 299 -3.13 -8.73 21.91
CA TYR A 299 -3.11 -8.82 20.45
C TYR A 299 -4.49 -9.26 19.92
N ARG A 300 -4.74 -9.00 18.64
CA ARG A 300 -5.87 -9.55 17.87
C ARG A 300 -5.37 -9.97 16.50
N GLN A 301 -5.44 -11.26 16.21
CA GLN A 301 -5.16 -11.78 14.87
C GLN A 301 -6.41 -11.65 14.01
N LEU A 302 -6.24 -11.15 12.78
CA LEU A 302 -7.34 -10.86 11.85
C LEU A 302 -7.37 -11.83 10.67
N VAL A 303 -6.30 -12.60 10.44
CA VAL A 303 -6.29 -13.75 9.53
C VAL A 303 -5.54 -14.91 10.19
N HIS A 304 -6.22 -16.02 10.41
CA HIS A 304 -5.64 -17.27 10.90
C HIS A 304 -4.95 -18.01 9.76
N HIS A 305 -3.73 -18.49 10.00
CA HIS A 305 -2.93 -19.24 9.02
C HIS A 305 -2.98 -18.61 7.62
N ASP A 306 -2.58 -17.33 7.52
CA ASP A 306 -2.64 -16.59 6.25
C ASP A 306 -1.84 -17.32 5.17
N ILE A 307 -2.45 -17.60 4.03
CA ILE A 307 -1.84 -18.22 2.84
C ILE A 307 -2.17 -17.42 1.57
N TRP A 308 -2.64 -16.18 1.73
CA TRP A 308 -3.21 -15.36 0.65
C TRP A 308 -2.42 -14.08 0.40
N GLU A 309 -1.36 -13.83 1.17
CA GLU A 309 -0.75 -12.50 1.28
C GLU A 309 -1.84 -11.48 1.65
N SER A 310 -2.37 -11.65 2.86
CA SER A 310 -3.41 -10.77 3.40
C SER A 310 -2.85 -9.92 4.53
N ASP A 311 -1.73 -9.24 4.25
CA ASP A 311 -1.08 -8.32 5.18
C ASP A 311 -2.07 -7.34 5.82
N LEU A 312 -2.00 -7.20 7.15
CA LEU A 312 -2.64 -6.08 7.82
C LEU A 312 -1.77 -4.84 7.60
N SER A 313 -2.11 -4.08 6.56
CA SER A 313 -1.21 -3.12 5.90
C SER A 313 -1.73 -1.69 5.92
N VAL A 314 -2.63 -1.39 6.87
CA VAL A 314 -3.13 -0.05 7.18
C VAL A 314 -2.73 0.31 8.61
N SER A 315 -2.17 1.49 8.81
CA SER A 315 -1.79 1.98 10.13
C SER A 315 -3.00 2.00 11.09
N PRO A 316 -2.84 1.57 12.36
CA PRO A 316 -3.93 1.61 13.33
C PRO A 316 -4.34 3.06 13.61
N VAL A 317 -5.66 3.31 13.71
CA VAL A 317 -6.22 4.63 13.99
C VAL A 317 -6.82 4.66 15.39
N LEU A 318 -6.32 5.56 16.24
CA LEU A 318 -6.83 5.77 17.60
C LEU A 318 -7.84 6.91 17.58
N PHE A 319 -8.96 6.72 18.29
CA PHE A 319 -9.97 7.75 18.43
C PHE A 319 -10.85 7.47 19.64
N ASP A 320 -11.54 8.50 20.11
CA ASP A 320 -12.56 8.34 21.14
C ASP A 320 -13.93 8.28 20.47
N THR A 321 -14.76 7.35 20.92
CA THR A 321 -16.10 7.13 20.36
C THR A 321 -17.11 6.84 21.46
N LYS A 322 -18.39 6.82 21.09
CA LYS A 322 -19.48 6.37 21.97
C LYS A 322 -20.11 5.10 21.40
N THR A 323 -19.97 3.99 22.13
CA THR A 323 -20.58 2.70 21.78
C THR A 323 -21.48 2.26 22.92
N GLY A 324 -22.74 1.95 22.63
CA GLY A 324 -23.74 1.59 23.65
C GLY A 324 -23.97 2.71 24.68
N GLY A 325 -23.86 3.98 24.27
CA GLY A 325 -24.00 5.15 25.15
C GLY A 325 -22.81 5.45 26.07
N ARG A 326 -21.77 4.61 26.07
CA ARG A 326 -20.56 4.81 26.90
C ARG A 326 -19.40 5.35 26.06
N ALA A 327 -18.63 6.27 26.64
CA ALA A 327 -17.37 6.70 26.04
C ALA A 327 -16.38 5.53 26.01
N ARG A 328 -15.73 5.33 24.87
CA ARG A 328 -14.76 4.26 24.64
C ARG A 328 -13.52 4.83 23.98
N LYS A 329 -12.37 4.36 24.47
CA LYS A 329 -11.07 4.60 23.84
C LYS A 329 -10.87 3.56 22.75
N ALA A 330 -11.10 3.91 21.49
CA ALA A 330 -11.07 2.96 20.38
C ALA A 330 -9.71 2.94 19.65
N VAL A 331 -9.40 1.79 19.07
CA VAL A 331 -8.43 1.59 17.99
C VAL A 331 -9.10 0.85 16.85
N ALA A 332 -8.95 1.36 15.63
CA ALA A 332 -9.45 0.74 14.41
C ALA A 332 -8.31 0.23 13.54
N VAL A 333 -8.55 -0.92 12.91
CA VAL A 333 -7.74 -1.48 11.82
C VAL A 333 -8.69 -2.01 10.75
N MET A 334 -8.25 -2.01 9.51
CA MET A 334 -9.01 -2.54 8.39
C MET A 334 -8.25 -3.70 7.78
N ARG A 335 -8.91 -4.86 7.66
CA ARG A 335 -8.32 -6.04 7.01
C ARG A 335 -8.30 -5.83 5.49
N GLY A 336 -7.41 -6.52 4.78
CA GLY A 336 -7.25 -6.40 3.32
C GLY A 336 -8.57 -6.56 2.54
N ASP A 337 -9.50 -7.37 3.04
CA ASP A 337 -10.84 -7.57 2.46
C ASP A 337 -11.85 -6.44 2.73
N GLY A 338 -11.42 -5.34 3.34
CA GLY A 338 -12.22 -4.12 3.50
C GLY A 338 -13.14 -4.06 4.72
N TYR A 339 -13.09 -5.05 5.62
CA TYR A 339 -13.84 -5.01 6.87
C TYR A 339 -13.12 -4.22 7.95
N LEU A 340 -13.88 -3.35 8.62
CA LEU A 340 -13.39 -2.54 9.74
C LEU A 340 -13.52 -3.30 11.06
N PHE A 341 -12.41 -3.45 11.77
CA PHE A 341 -12.36 -3.99 13.12
C PHE A 341 -12.06 -2.86 14.11
N VAL A 342 -12.85 -2.80 15.19
CA VAL A 342 -12.72 -1.76 16.22
C VAL A 342 -12.64 -2.41 17.60
N TYR A 343 -11.60 -2.05 18.34
CA TYR A 343 -11.30 -2.59 19.67
C TYR A 343 -11.18 -1.46 20.69
N ASP A 344 -11.41 -1.76 21.96
CA ASP A 344 -10.98 -0.92 23.06
C ASP A 344 -9.46 -0.92 23.11
N ARG A 345 -8.82 0.22 22.90
CA ARG A 345 -7.36 0.28 22.79
C ARG A 345 -6.64 -0.03 24.12
N SER A 346 -7.35 0.02 25.25
CA SER A 346 -6.75 -0.32 26.55
C SER A 346 -6.70 -1.83 26.82
N THR A 347 -7.70 -2.59 26.36
CA THR A 347 -7.87 -4.02 26.68
C THR A 347 -7.79 -4.95 25.46
N GLY A 348 -7.92 -4.42 24.25
CA GLY A 348 -8.09 -5.17 23.01
C GLY A 348 -9.49 -5.78 22.86
N GLU A 349 -10.42 -5.56 23.78
CA GLU A 349 -11.77 -6.11 23.66
C GLU A 349 -12.51 -5.53 22.45
N PRO A 350 -13.19 -6.36 21.65
CA PRO A 350 -13.94 -5.87 20.49
C PRO A 350 -15.08 -4.93 20.90
N LEU A 351 -15.19 -3.78 20.23
CA LEU A 351 -16.33 -2.86 20.40
C LEU A 351 -17.55 -3.33 19.58
N THR A 352 -17.31 -4.07 18.50
CA THR A 352 -18.30 -4.76 17.70
C THR A 352 -18.06 -6.26 17.82
N PRO A 353 -19.07 -7.09 18.17
CA PRO A 353 -18.88 -8.53 18.30
C PRO A 353 -18.21 -9.16 17.07
N ILE A 354 -17.23 -10.03 17.29
CA ILE A 354 -16.56 -10.79 16.24
C ILE A 354 -17.16 -12.19 16.19
N GLU A 355 -17.40 -12.70 14.98
CA GLU A 355 -17.85 -14.07 14.74
C GLU A 355 -16.84 -14.83 13.88
N GLU A 356 -16.63 -16.10 14.19
CA GLU A 356 -15.84 -17.01 13.37
C GLU A 356 -16.70 -17.57 12.25
N ARG A 357 -16.30 -17.35 11.00
CA ARG A 357 -17.00 -17.90 9.82
C ARG A 357 -16.16 -18.99 9.17
N SER A 358 -16.77 -20.12 8.84
CA SER A 358 -16.11 -21.20 8.10
C SER A 358 -15.58 -20.72 6.76
N VAL A 359 -14.38 -21.16 6.39
CA VAL A 359 -13.76 -20.91 5.09
C VAL A 359 -13.45 -22.22 4.36
N PRO A 360 -13.24 -22.23 3.04
CA PRO A 360 -12.91 -23.45 2.30
C PRO A 360 -11.67 -24.15 2.86
N GLN A 361 -11.73 -25.49 2.95
CA GLN A 361 -10.67 -26.29 3.57
C GLN A 361 -9.78 -26.97 2.52
N ASN A 362 -8.46 -26.94 2.74
CA ASN A 362 -7.47 -27.65 1.93
C ASN A 362 -6.40 -28.30 2.84
N PRO A 363 -6.31 -29.64 2.88
CA PRO A 363 -5.39 -30.35 3.76
C PRO A 363 -3.92 -30.27 3.34
N VAL A 364 -3.61 -29.86 2.09
CA VAL A 364 -2.22 -29.71 1.60
C VAL A 364 -1.57 -28.47 2.19
N VAL A 365 -2.32 -27.38 2.29
CA VAL A 365 -1.85 -26.07 2.77
C VAL A 365 -2.42 -25.72 4.14
N PHE A 366 -3.04 -26.66 4.85
CA PHE A 366 -3.50 -26.55 6.24
C PHE A 366 -4.35 -25.29 6.54
N THR A 367 -5.26 -24.93 5.65
CA THR A 367 -6.21 -23.82 5.84
C THR A 367 -6.81 -23.82 7.25
N ALA A 368 -6.90 -22.64 7.87
CA ALA A 368 -7.63 -22.49 9.13
C ALA A 368 -9.12 -22.86 8.94
N PRO A 369 -9.80 -23.48 9.95
CA PRO A 369 -11.22 -23.82 9.85
C PRO A 369 -12.14 -22.62 9.67
N THR A 370 -11.78 -21.49 10.29
CA THR A 370 -12.56 -20.26 10.31
C THR A 370 -11.67 -19.03 10.15
N GLN A 371 -12.31 -17.90 9.86
CA GLN A 371 -11.71 -16.56 9.91
C GLN A 371 -12.62 -15.63 10.72
N PRO A 372 -12.06 -14.62 11.41
CA PRO A 372 -12.84 -13.69 12.23
C PRO A 372 -13.54 -12.64 11.36
N PHE A 373 -14.78 -12.27 11.69
CA PHE A 373 -15.50 -11.18 11.01
C PHE A 373 -16.26 -10.30 12.00
N PRO A 374 -16.26 -8.96 11.84
CA PRO A 374 -17.08 -8.09 12.67
C PRO A 374 -18.55 -8.25 12.28
N ARG A 375 -19.39 -8.58 13.27
CA ARG A 375 -20.81 -8.86 13.07
C ARG A 375 -21.54 -7.60 12.59
N GLY A 376 -22.22 -7.73 11.45
CA GLY A 376 -23.05 -6.65 10.90
C GLY A 376 -22.27 -5.49 10.26
N ALA A 377 -20.94 -5.59 10.19
CA ALA A 377 -20.10 -4.68 9.41
C ALA A 377 -20.16 -5.03 7.92
N GLU A 378 -19.84 -4.05 7.07
CA GLU A 378 -19.81 -4.16 5.62
C GLU A 378 -18.38 -3.95 5.13
N SER A 379 -17.99 -4.67 4.06
CA SER A 379 -16.74 -4.38 3.36
C SER A 379 -16.91 -3.13 2.49
N ILE A 380 -15.85 -2.31 2.40
CA ILE A 380 -15.79 -1.24 1.41
C ILE A 380 -15.62 -1.75 -0.02
N LEU A 381 -15.11 -2.98 -0.19
CA LEU A 381 -14.78 -3.55 -1.48
C LEU A 381 -15.98 -4.29 -2.11
N PRO A 382 -16.01 -4.43 -3.45
CA PRO A 382 -17.03 -5.22 -4.12
C PRO A 382 -17.06 -6.67 -3.62
N PRO A 383 -18.24 -7.30 -3.53
CA PRO A 383 -18.33 -8.73 -3.23
C PRO A 383 -17.76 -9.57 -4.37
N CYS A 384 -17.24 -10.76 -4.07
CA CYS A 384 -16.67 -11.70 -5.05
C CYS A 384 -17.58 -11.94 -6.27
N ASP A 385 -18.90 -12.04 -6.03
CA ASP A 385 -19.91 -12.25 -7.07
C ASP A 385 -19.89 -11.19 -8.19
N SER A 386 -19.36 -9.99 -7.91
CA SER A 386 -19.19 -8.92 -8.90
C SER A 386 -18.17 -9.26 -10.02
N TRP A 387 -17.37 -10.31 -9.82
CA TRP A 387 -16.38 -10.80 -10.79
C TRP A 387 -16.89 -11.93 -11.69
N LYS A 388 -18.02 -12.59 -11.37
CA LYS A 388 -18.52 -13.79 -12.07
C LYS A 388 -18.56 -13.67 -13.59
N ASN A 389 -19.00 -12.51 -14.10
CA ASN A 389 -19.13 -12.25 -15.54
C ASN A 389 -17.90 -11.57 -16.16
N LYS A 390 -16.84 -11.37 -15.38
CA LYS A 390 -15.59 -10.73 -15.82
C LYS A 390 -14.47 -11.75 -15.98
N VAL A 391 -14.57 -12.95 -15.39
CA VAL A 391 -13.54 -13.99 -15.52
C VAL A 391 -13.43 -14.46 -16.98
N PRO A 392 -12.22 -14.42 -17.59
CA PRO A 392 -12.01 -14.89 -18.95
C PRO A 392 -12.32 -16.39 -19.11
N ALA A 393 -12.75 -16.79 -20.32
CA ALA A 393 -13.09 -18.17 -20.61
C ALA A 393 -11.91 -19.13 -20.30
N GLY A 394 -12.21 -20.28 -19.71
CA GLY A 394 -11.20 -21.26 -19.29
C GLY A 394 -10.65 -21.04 -17.88
N PHE A 395 -10.91 -19.89 -17.25
CA PHE A 395 -10.55 -19.64 -15.85
C PHE A 395 -11.73 -19.85 -14.90
N LEU A 396 -11.41 -20.17 -13.65
CA LEU A 396 -12.36 -20.29 -12.54
C LEU A 396 -12.26 -19.06 -11.64
N LEU A 397 -13.40 -18.52 -11.21
CA LEU A 397 -13.42 -17.50 -10.16
C LEU A 397 -13.04 -18.15 -8.82
N GLY A 398 -12.08 -17.56 -8.12
CA GLY A 398 -11.89 -17.76 -6.69
C GLY A 398 -12.32 -16.52 -5.91
N CYS A 399 -12.80 -16.70 -4.70
CA CYS A 399 -13.14 -15.63 -3.77
C CYS A 399 -12.06 -15.47 -2.69
N VAL A 400 -12.17 -14.41 -1.90
CA VAL A 400 -11.34 -14.24 -0.69
C VAL A 400 -11.42 -15.50 0.17
N TYR A 401 -10.27 -16.00 0.62
CA TYR A 401 -10.07 -17.25 1.36
C TYR A 401 -10.23 -18.56 0.59
N ASP A 402 -10.49 -18.54 -0.72
CA ASP A 402 -10.26 -19.74 -1.52
C ASP A 402 -8.75 -20.08 -1.48
N PRO A 403 -8.36 -21.30 -1.08
CA PRO A 403 -6.96 -21.63 -0.90
C PRO A 403 -6.21 -21.60 -2.24
N PRO A 404 -4.96 -21.11 -2.28
CA PRO A 404 -4.10 -21.33 -3.43
C PRO A 404 -3.91 -22.85 -3.63
N SER A 405 -3.82 -23.27 -4.89
CA SER A 405 -3.69 -24.69 -5.23
C SER A 405 -2.82 -24.88 -6.45
N HIS A 406 -1.93 -25.86 -6.38
CA HIS A 406 -1.15 -26.34 -7.52
C HIS A 406 -2.05 -27.04 -8.55
N ASP A 407 -3.05 -27.77 -8.08
CA ASP A 407 -3.91 -28.62 -8.91
C ASP A 407 -5.03 -27.85 -9.63
N VAL A 408 -5.20 -26.56 -9.30
CA VAL A 408 -6.18 -25.67 -9.93
C VAL A 408 -5.45 -24.44 -10.50
N PRO A 409 -4.58 -24.65 -11.51
CA PRO A 409 -3.71 -23.58 -12.02
C PRO A 409 -4.49 -22.45 -12.70
N ASN A 410 -5.75 -22.68 -13.08
CA ASN A 410 -6.61 -21.73 -13.80
C ASN A 410 -7.57 -20.96 -12.88
N ARG A 411 -7.30 -20.91 -11.57
CA ARG A 411 -8.08 -20.08 -10.65
C ARG A 411 -7.60 -18.63 -10.70
N LEU A 412 -8.52 -17.72 -11.00
CA LEU A 412 -8.36 -16.28 -10.79
C LEU A 412 -9.13 -15.91 -9.52
N ALA A 413 -8.39 -15.79 -8.42
CA ALA A 413 -8.94 -15.44 -7.12
C ALA A 413 -9.11 -13.93 -6.99
N GLN A 414 -10.19 -13.52 -6.32
CA GLN A 414 -10.39 -12.15 -5.89
C GLN A 414 -9.27 -11.76 -4.94
N TYR A 415 -8.54 -10.71 -5.32
CA TYR A 415 -7.54 -10.07 -4.49
C TYR A 415 -8.09 -8.72 -4.03
N ALA A 416 -8.75 -8.79 -2.88
CA ALA A 416 -9.26 -7.64 -2.16
C ALA A 416 -8.12 -7.02 -1.33
N SER A 417 -7.83 -5.74 -1.56
CA SER A 417 -6.63 -5.08 -1.05
C SER A 417 -6.93 -3.67 -0.52
N VAL A 418 -7.21 -3.58 0.78
CA VAL A 418 -6.96 -2.37 1.56
C VAL A 418 -5.52 -2.41 2.07
N ARG A 419 -4.66 -1.62 1.43
CA ARG A 419 -3.21 -1.61 1.65
C ARG A 419 -2.73 -0.31 2.30
N ILE A 420 -1.53 0.17 1.97
CA ILE A 420 -0.83 1.30 2.58
C ILE A 420 -1.59 2.63 2.68
N ALA A 421 -2.73 2.77 1.99
CA ALA A 421 -3.56 3.97 2.02
C ALA A 421 -4.10 4.17 3.46
N PRO A 422 -3.60 5.15 4.23
CA PRO A 422 -4.06 5.34 5.59
C PRO A 422 -5.52 5.82 5.62
N MET A 423 -6.23 5.38 6.65
CA MET A 423 -7.56 5.90 6.96
C MET A 423 -7.47 7.30 7.58
N SER A 424 -8.55 8.06 7.48
CA SER A 424 -8.77 9.24 8.34
C SER A 424 -10.05 9.10 9.14
N PHE A 425 -10.11 9.66 10.35
CA PHE A 425 -11.29 9.64 11.20
C PHE A 425 -11.75 11.07 11.50
N SER A 426 -13.01 11.40 11.24
CA SER A 426 -13.57 12.70 11.62
C SER A 426 -14.39 12.60 12.91
N PRO A 427 -13.98 13.28 14.01
CA PRO A 427 -14.78 13.32 15.24
C PRO A 427 -16.11 14.06 15.05
N LYS A 428 -16.26 14.88 14.00
CA LYS A 428 -17.52 15.59 13.69
C LYS A 428 -18.59 14.64 13.14
N THR A 429 -18.21 13.70 12.28
CA THR A 429 -19.14 12.75 11.66
C THR A 429 -19.20 11.43 12.42
N GLY A 430 -18.12 11.07 13.11
CA GLY A 430 -17.90 9.74 13.67
C GLY A 430 -17.54 8.71 12.60
N TYR A 431 -17.12 9.13 11.41
CA TYR A 431 -16.82 8.26 10.28
C TYR A 431 -15.31 8.06 10.09
N LEU A 432 -14.96 6.87 9.63
CA LEU A 432 -13.65 6.54 9.06
C LEU A 432 -13.74 6.60 7.54
N TYR A 433 -12.76 7.23 6.91
CA TYR A 433 -12.62 7.32 5.46
C TYR A 433 -11.47 6.45 5.02
N ALA A 434 -11.74 5.50 4.14
CA ALA A 434 -10.80 4.47 3.72
C ALA A 434 -10.80 4.34 2.20
N GLN A 435 -9.71 3.77 1.69
CA GLN A 435 -9.55 3.40 0.29
C GLN A 435 -9.13 1.94 0.18
N GLY A 436 -9.61 1.26 -0.85
CA GLY A 436 -9.09 -0.05 -1.21
C GLY A 436 -9.17 -0.30 -2.70
N THR A 437 -8.52 -1.38 -3.13
CA THR A 437 -8.59 -1.89 -4.48
C THR A 437 -9.10 -3.32 -4.46
N ASP A 438 -9.74 -3.72 -5.55
CA ASP A 438 -10.22 -5.09 -5.74
C ASP A 438 -9.85 -5.53 -7.15
N SER A 439 -9.15 -6.64 -7.28
CA SER A 439 -8.69 -7.17 -8.56
C SER A 439 -8.86 -8.69 -8.61
N LEU A 440 -8.56 -9.29 -9.76
CA LEU A 440 -8.34 -10.73 -9.85
C LEU A 440 -6.84 -11.00 -9.89
N MET A 441 -6.42 -12.12 -9.33
CA MET A 441 -5.03 -12.59 -9.35
C MET A 441 -4.99 -14.11 -9.46
N GLN A 442 -3.97 -14.62 -10.13
CA GLN A 442 -3.72 -16.06 -10.19
C GLN A 442 -2.93 -16.47 -8.95
N LEU A 443 -3.63 -16.93 -7.91
CA LEU A 443 -3.01 -17.40 -6.67
C LEU A 443 -2.77 -18.92 -6.75
N GLY A 444 -1.55 -19.29 -7.14
CA GLY A 444 -1.09 -20.69 -7.20
C GLY A 444 -0.10 -21.02 -6.09
N THR A 445 0.03 -22.32 -5.78
CA THR A 445 1.19 -22.85 -5.04
C THR A 445 2.16 -23.50 -6.01
N ALA A 446 3.45 -23.53 -5.67
CA ALA A 446 4.46 -24.30 -6.38
C ALA A 446 5.04 -25.39 -5.47
N ASP A 447 5.76 -26.35 -6.06
CA ASP A 447 6.51 -27.35 -5.30
C ASP A 447 7.51 -26.71 -4.34
N ASP A 448 8.15 -25.62 -4.77
CA ASP A 448 8.92 -24.75 -3.89
C ASP A 448 7.96 -23.82 -3.13
N PRO A 449 7.79 -23.97 -1.80
CA PRO A 449 6.82 -23.19 -1.03
C PRO A 449 7.20 -21.70 -0.91
N TYR A 450 8.42 -21.33 -1.26
CA TYR A 450 8.89 -19.93 -1.27
C TYR A 450 8.74 -19.26 -2.63
N VAL A 451 8.29 -19.99 -3.65
CA VAL A 451 7.85 -19.38 -4.90
C VAL A 451 6.53 -18.67 -4.63
N PHE A 452 6.64 -17.35 -4.50
CA PHE A 452 5.52 -16.45 -4.43
C PHE A 452 5.38 -15.75 -5.77
N ASP A 453 4.22 -15.94 -6.40
CA ASP A 453 3.97 -15.36 -7.72
C ASP A 453 2.60 -14.69 -7.77
N ILE A 454 2.62 -13.37 -7.54
CA ILE A 454 1.46 -12.50 -7.68
C ILE A 454 1.30 -11.92 -9.11
N THR A 455 2.25 -12.20 -10.01
CA THR A 455 2.30 -11.53 -11.33
C THR A 455 2.24 -12.49 -12.53
N GLY A 456 2.63 -13.75 -12.36
CA GLY A 456 3.06 -14.66 -13.43
C GLY A 456 1.95 -15.34 -14.21
N GLY A 457 0.76 -14.75 -14.25
CA GLY A 457 -0.27 -15.20 -15.16
C GLY A 457 -1.33 -14.17 -15.52
N GLY A 458 -1.68 -13.24 -14.61
CA GLY A 458 -2.67 -12.18 -14.91
C GLY A 458 -2.32 -11.35 -16.15
N TYR A 459 -1.03 -11.05 -16.37
CA TYR A 459 -0.56 -10.34 -17.56
C TYR A 459 -0.53 -11.18 -18.85
N ARG A 460 -0.60 -12.51 -18.71
CA ARG A 460 -0.67 -13.48 -19.82
C ARG A 460 -2.10 -13.91 -20.14
N VAL A 461 -3.10 -13.37 -19.43
CA VAL A 461 -4.51 -13.63 -19.70
C VAL A 461 -5.04 -12.58 -20.68
N PRO A 462 -5.49 -12.98 -21.88
CA PRO A 462 -6.14 -12.04 -22.78
C PRO A 462 -7.36 -11.38 -22.14
N ASN A 463 -7.50 -10.07 -22.33
CA ASN A 463 -8.64 -9.28 -21.83
C ASN A 463 -8.81 -9.27 -20.29
N PHE A 464 -7.71 -9.39 -19.54
CA PHE A 464 -7.74 -9.42 -18.08
C PHE A 464 -8.56 -8.27 -17.45
N PRO A 465 -9.51 -8.53 -16.54
CA PRO A 465 -10.38 -7.51 -15.99
C PRO A 465 -9.65 -6.34 -15.33
N GLN A 466 -10.19 -5.13 -15.51
CA GLN A 466 -9.70 -3.96 -14.80
C GLN A 466 -10.03 -4.07 -13.30
N PRO A 467 -9.12 -3.63 -12.42
CA PRO A 467 -9.38 -3.57 -11.00
C PRO A 467 -10.40 -2.47 -10.67
N ALA A 468 -11.13 -2.65 -9.58
CA ALA A 468 -11.94 -1.62 -8.96
C ALA A 468 -11.09 -0.85 -7.94
N VAL A 469 -11.21 0.46 -7.92
CA VAL A 469 -10.65 1.32 -6.85
C VAL A 469 -11.83 1.92 -6.10
N VAL A 470 -11.84 1.85 -4.77
CA VAL A 470 -12.95 2.36 -3.97
C VAL A 470 -12.45 3.35 -2.93
N VAL A 471 -13.16 4.47 -2.79
CA VAL A 471 -13.08 5.36 -1.62
C VAL A 471 -14.43 5.32 -0.91
N ALA A 472 -14.42 5.12 0.41
CA ALA A 472 -15.63 4.96 1.19
C ALA A 472 -15.54 5.64 2.56
N ALA A 473 -16.71 5.99 3.11
CA ALA A 473 -16.88 6.30 4.52
C ALA A 473 -17.59 5.15 5.22
N LEU A 474 -17.13 4.80 6.42
CA LEU A 474 -17.78 3.86 7.31
C LEU A 474 -18.12 4.54 8.64
N ASP A 475 -19.25 4.17 9.22
CA ASP A 475 -19.56 4.57 10.60
C ASP A 475 -18.68 3.77 11.57
N SER A 476 -17.79 4.45 12.29
CA SER A 476 -16.84 3.83 13.21
C SER A 476 -17.48 3.04 14.35
N ARG A 477 -18.77 3.28 14.64
CA ARG A 477 -19.52 2.62 15.72
C ARG A 477 -20.16 1.32 15.29
N THR A 478 -20.40 1.14 13.99
CA THR A 478 -21.14 -0.01 13.46
C THR A 478 -20.38 -0.80 12.39
N GLY A 479 -19.36 -0.21 11.78
CA GLY A 479 -18.63 -0.80 10.65
C GLY A 479 -19.43 -0.85 9.34
N LYS A 480 -20.56 -0.14 9.25
CA LYS A 480 -21.38 -0.06 8.02
C LYS A 480 -20.88 1.04 7.10
N VAL A 481 -20.99 0.81 5.79
CA VAL A 481 -20.66 1.81 4.78
C VAL A 481 -21.75 2.88 4.78
N VAL A 482 -21.34 4.14 4.93
CA VAL A 482 -22.23 5.31 4.85
C VAL A 482 -22.37 5.76 3.40
N TRP A 483 -21.25 5.84 2.70
CA TRP A 483 -21.19 6.09 1.27
C TRP A 483 -19.93 5.43 0.70
N LYS A 484 -19.98 5.05 -0.58
CA LYS A 484 -18.83 4.51 -1.32
C LYS A 484 -18.84 5.02 -2.75
N LYS A 485 -17.65 5.21 -3.31
CA LYS A 485 -17.42 5.65 -4.69
C LYS A 485 -16.43 4.72 -5.35
N GLU A 486 -16.83 4.13 -6.47
CA GLU A 486 -15.91 3.47 -7.38
C GLU A 486 -15.20 4.51 -8.24
N LEU A 487 -13.88 4.43 -8.29
CA LEU A 487 -13.01 5.26 -9.10
C LEU A 487 -12.50 4.43 -10.28
N PRO A 488 -12.32 5.04 -11.46
CA PRO A 488 -11.68 4.36 -12.57
C PRO A 488 -10.26 3.99 -12.18
N SER A 489 -9.84 2.77 -12.49
CA SER A 489 -8.43 2.43 -12.38
C SER A 489 -7.63 3.17 -13.46
N TYR A 490 -6.48 3.73 -13.06
CA TYR A 490 -5.57 4.36 -14.02
C TYR A 490 -4.72 3.33 -14.77
N ASP A 491 -4.45 2.18 -14.16
CA ASP A 491 -3.74 1.07 -14.80
C ASP A 491 -4.35 -0.29 -14.47
N ASP A 492 -3.91 -1.32 -15.18
CA ASP A 492 -4.46 -2.67 -15.02
C ASP A 492 -4.07 -3.33 -13.69
N SER A 493 -3.20 -2.70 -12.89
CA SER A 493 -2.78 -3.21 -11.57
C SER A 493 -3.67 -2.69 -10.45
N GLY A 494 -4.25 -1.48 -10.61
CA GLY A 494 -4.95 -0.77 -9.54
C GLY A 494 -4.02 -0.22 -8.47
N LEU A 495 -2.73 -0.60 -8.50
CA LEU A 495 -1.73 -0.27 -7.48
C LEU A 495 -1.25 1.18 -7.55
N LYS A 496 -1.64 1.95 -8.57
CA LYS A 496 -1.33 3.39 -8.69
C LYS A 496 -2.37 4.31 -8.04
N SER A 497 -3.27 3.75 -7.24
CA SER A 497 -4.26 4.49 -6.46
C SER A 497 -4.21 4.03 -4.99
N ASN A 498 -3.26 4.53 -4.21
CA ASN A 498 -3.11 4.28 -2.77
C ASN A 498 -3.01 5.56 -1.91
N GLY A 499 -3.36 6.73 -2.44
CA GLY A 499 -3.36 7.98 -1.69
C GLY A 499 -4.47 7.98 -0.63
N GLY A 500 -4.13 7.72 0.63
CA GLY A 500 -5.09 7.68 1.74
C GLY A 500 -5.84 8.98 1.99
N ALA A 501 -6.81 8.93 2.88
CA ALA A 501 -7.72 10.05 3.11
C ALA A 501 -7.13 11.11 4.05
N LEU A 502 -7.55 12.36 3.86
CA LEU A 502 -7.39 13.46 4.80
C LEU A 502 -8.76 14.05 5.11
N SER A 503 -9.15 14.15 6.39
CA SER A 503 -10.41 14.79 6.78
C SER A 503 -10.17 16.11 7.52
N THR A 504 -11.05 17.09 7.35
CA THR A 504 -10.88 18.42 7.96
C THR A 504 -12.11 18.88 8.73
N ALA A 505 -11.92 19.83 9.65
CA ALA A 505 -13.04 20.50 10.34
C ALA A 505 -13.96 21.28 9.38
N GLY A 506 -13.51 21.57 8.16
CA GLY A 506 -14.30 22.17 7.09
C GLY A 506 -15.39 21.25 6.50
N GLY A 507 -15.51 20.00 6.95
CA GLY A 507 -16.51 19.05 6.46
C GLY A 507 -16.12 18.38 5.14
N LEU A 508 -14.81 18.32 4.86
CA LEU A 508 -14.25 17.81 3.62
C LEU A 508 -13.38 16.58 3.85
N VAL A 509 -13.30 15.73 2.83
CA VAL A 509 -12.32 14.64 2.71
C VAL A 509 -11.53 14.82 1.43
N PHE A 510 -10.20 14.92 1.54
CA PHE A 510 -9.29 14.99 0.40
C PHE A 510 -8.72 13.61 0.08
N HIS A 511 -8.54 13.37 -1.22
CA HIS A 511 -8.06 12.10 -1.76
C HIS A 511 -7.27 12.34 -3.05
N GLN A 512 -6.17 11.58 -3.24
CA GLN A 512 -5.41 11.61 -4.48
C GLN A 512 -5.86 10.45 -5.40
N GLY A 513 -6.41 10.78 -6.57
CA GLY A 513 -6.77 9.82 -7.61
C GLY A 513 -5.55 9.32 -8.39
N GLY A 514 -5.62 8.07 -8.88
CA GLY A 514 -4.56 7.47 -9.70
C GLY A 514 -4.33 8.14 -11.05
N ASP A 515 -5.30 8.91 -11.52
CA ASP A 515 -5.24 9.75 -12.73
C ASP A 515 -4.48 11.07 -12.52
N GLY A 516 -3.83 11.25 -11.38
CA GLY A 516 -3.07 12.45 -11.04
C GLY A 516 -3.93 13.60 -10.53
N THR A 517 -5.14 13.31 -10.08
CA THR A 517 -6.04 14.35 -9.55
C THR A 517 -6.01 14.44 -8.04
N LEU A 518 -6.10 15.65 -7.50
CA LEU A 518 -6.52 15.85 -6.12
C LEU A 518 -8.02 16.12 -6.12
N GLN A 519 -8.77 15.39 -5.32
CA GLN A 519 -10.22 15.50 -5.19
C GLN A 519 -10.61 15.88 -3.77
N ALA A 520 -11.70 16.63 -3.63
CA ALA A 520 -12.34 16.91 -2.35
C ALA A 520 -13.80 16.46 -2.37
N TYR A 521 -14.17 15.69 -1.36
CA TYR A 521 -15.51 15.16 -1.17
C TYR A 521 -16.20 15.80 0.04
N SER A 522 -17.53 15.90 -0.01
CA SER A 522 -18.33 16.09 1.19
C SER A 522 -18.10 14.93 2.16
N ALA A 523 -17.74 15.24 3.41
CA ALA A 523 -17.43 14.23 4.42
C ALA A 523 -18.66 13.36 4.81
N THR A 524 -19.88 13.84 4.57
CA THR A 524 -21.13 13.16 4.96
C THR A 524 -21.81 12.45 3.80
N THR A 525 -21.68 12.96 2.57
CA THR A 525 -22.41 12.43 1.39
C THR A 525 -21.51 11.76 0.36
N GLY A 526 -20.19 12.00 0.38
CA GLY A 526 -19.26 11.50 -0.64
C GLY A 526 -19.35 12.24 -1.98
N GLU A 527 -20.18 13.30 -2.07
CA GLU A 527 -20.29 14.13 -3.27
C GLU A 527 -18.96 14.79 -3.61
N THR A 528 -18.55 14.75 -4.88
CA THR A 528 -17.33 15.41 -5.36
C THR A 528 -17.58 16.90 -5.54
N LEU A 529 -16.96 17.71 -4.68
CA LEU A 529 -17.17 19.16 -4.64
C LEU A 529 -16.10 19.93 -5.40
N TRP A 530 -14.91 19.33 -5.55
CA TRP A 530 -13.78 19.95 -6.23
C TRP A 530 -12.79 18.91 -6.72
N ARG A 531 -12.11 19.23 -7.83
CA ARG A 531 -11.09 18.40 -8.47
C ARG A 531 -10.04 19.28 -9.16
N PHE A 532 -8.78 18.88 -9.08
CA PHE A 532 -7.67 19.54 -9.75
C PHE A 532 -6.73 18.51 -10.38
N GLN A 533 -6.36 18.71 -11.65
CA GLN A 533 -5.43 17.86 -12.37
C GLN A 533 -3.96 18.32 -12.19
N THR A 534 -3.12 17.42 -11.69
CA THR A 534 -1.66 17.60 -11.64
C THR A 534 -0.96 16.98 -12.86
N ASP A 535 0.35 17.19 -12.95
CA ASP A 535 1.22 16.77 -14.05
C ASP A 535 1.69 15.30 -13.97
N CYS A 536 1.28 14.55 -12.95
CA CYS A 536 1.74 13.18 -12.74
C CYS A 536 0.62 12.21 -12.35
N ALA A 537 0.49 11.12 -13.10
CA ALA A 537 -0.44 10.03 -12.80
C ALA A 537 0.24 8.96 -11.92
N VAL A 538 0.40 9.28 -10.64
CA VAL A 538 0.85 8.36 -9.58
C VAL A 538 0.11 8.73 -8.29
N GLY A 539 -0.99 8.04 -8.01
CA GLY A 539 -1.91 8.32 -6.91
C GLY A 539 -1.54 7.64 -5.60
N ASP A 540 -0.30 7.69 -5.13
CA ASP A 540 0.15 6.92 -3.97
C ASP A 540 0.46 7.75 -2.72
N ALA A 541 0.60 9.08 -2.83
CA ALA A 541 0.88 9.93 -1.68
C ALA A 541 -0.42 10.41 -1.04
N SER A 542 -0.52 10.31 0.28
CA SER A 542 -1.73 10.78 0.96
C SER A 542 -1.64 12.30 1.20
N PRO A 543 -2.68 13.09 0.85
CA PRO A 543 -2.72 14.52 1.14
C PRO A 543 -2.62 14.83 2.63
N MET A 544 -2.02 15.95 2.96
CA MET A 544 -1.93 16.51 4.31
C MET A 544 -2.33 18.00 4.31
N SER A 545 -2.62 18.55 5.49
CA SER A 545 -2.96 19.96 5.64
C SER A 545 -2.24 20.58 6.82
N TYR A 546 -1.71 21.77 6.62
CA TYR A 546 -0.98 22.56 7.61
C TYR A 546 -1.45 24.01 7.53
N ALA A 547 -1.06 24.83 8.50
CA ALA A 547 -1.25 26.27 8.43
C ALA A 547 0.01 27.00 8.87
N VAL A 548 0.40 28.00 8.08
CA VAL A 548 1.57 28.84 8.33
C VAL A 548 1.15 30.28 8.09
N GLU A 549 1.50 31.17 9.03
CA GLU A 549 1.20 32.61 8.99
C GLU A 549 -0.31 32.89 8.83
N GLY A 550 -1.14 32.03 9.44
CA GLY A 550 -2.59 32.17 9.39
C GLY A 550 -3.23 31.71 8.08
N GLN A 551 -2.50 31.12 7.15
CA GLN A 551 -3.05 30.56 5.91
C GLN A 551 -3.06 29.03 5.97
N GLN A 552 -4.21 28.41 5.73
CA GLN A 552 -4.32 26.96 5.57
C GLN A 552 -3.84 26.52 4.18
N TYR A 553 -3.08 25.44 4.14
CA TYR A 553 -2.63 24.76 2.93
C TYR A 553 -3.08 23.30 2.93
N VAL A 554 -3.27 22.73 1.73
CA VAL A 554 -3.34 21.28 1.49
C VAL A 554 -2.19 20.93 0.56
N ALA A 555 -1.43 19.88 0.85
CA ALA A 555 -0.31 19.47 0.00
C ALA A 555 -0.18 17.95 -0.11
N PHE A 556 0.44 17.50 -1.19
CA PHE A 556 0.80 16.09 -1.41
C PHE A 556 1.94 15.98 -2.43
N ILE A 557 2.56 14.80 -2.52
CA ILE A 557 3.57 14.50 -3.54
C ILE A 557 2.89 13.87 -4.76
N ALA A 558 3.06 14.48 -5.93
CA ALA A 558 2.67 13.90 -7.21
C ALA A 558 3.94 13.43 -7.93
N GLY A 559 4.26 12.14 -7.81
CA GLY A 559 5.46 11.54 -8.42
C GLY A 559 6.76 12.17 -7.92
N SER A 560 7.31 13.11 -8.68
CA SER A 560 8.61 13.75 -8.43
C SER A 560 8.50 15.21 -7.98
N ARG A 561 7.30 15.70 -7.62
CA ARG A 561 7.07 17.08 -7.18
C ARG A 561 6.11 17.15 -5.99
N VAL A 562 6.30 18.12 -5.12
CA VAL A 562 5.29 18.50 -4.12
C VAL A 562 4.36 19.53 -4.72
N TRP A 563 3.05 19.33 -4.58
CA TRP A 563 2.02 20.29 -4.94
C TRP A 563 1.36 20.83 -3.68
N ALA A 564 1.16 22.15 -3.61
CA ALA A 564 0.41 22.77 -2.51
C ALA A 564 -0.70 23.68 -3.02
N PHE A 565 -1.77 23.72 -2.24
CA PHE A 565 -3.04 24.35 -2.56
C PHE A 565 -3.47 25.24 -1.42
N THR A 566 -4.04 26.39 -1.75
CA THR A 566 -4.65 27.30 -0.78
C THR A 566 -5.78 28.08 -1.43
N LEU A 567 -6.58 28.79 -0.63
CA LEU A 567 -7.65 29.63 -1.16
C LEU A 567 -7.06 30.76 -2.01
N GLY A 568 -7.56 30.91 -3.24
CA GLY A 568 -7.07 31.91 -4.18
C GLY A 568 -5.77 31.54 -4.90
N GLY A 569 -5.32 30.28 -4.81
CA GLY A 569 -4.23 29.76 -5.65
C GLY A 569 -4.59 29.86 -7.14
N LYS A 570 -3.61 30.23 -7.98
CA LYS A 570 -3.83 30.58 -9.40
C LYS A 570 -3.00 29.76 -10.37
N LEU A 571 -2.22 28.79 -9.90
CA LEU A 571 -1.47 27.94 -10.81
C LEU A 571 -2.43 27.12 -11.68
N PRO A 572 -2.17 27.04 -12.99
CA PRO A 572 -3.05 26.33 -13.91
C PRO A 572 -3.04 24.83 -13.63
N GLN A 573 -4.15 24.17 -13.96
CA GLN A 573 -4.22 22.71 -13.99
C GLN A 573 -3.40 22.18 -15.18
N ALA A 574 -2.84 20.98 -15.02
CA ALA A 574 -2.29 20.25 -16.15
C ALA A 574 -3.41 19.68 -17.04
N ALA A 575 -3.05 19.26 -18.26
CA ALA A 575 -3.97 18.51 -19.09
C ALA A 575 -4.28 17.13 -18.45
N PRO A 576 -5.50 16.58 -18.62
CA PRO A 576 -5.81 15.23 -18.21
C PRO A 576 -4.81 14.23 -18.81
N ILE A 577 -4.30 13.34 -17.97
CA ILE A 577 -3.33 12.33 -18.39
C ILE A 577 -4.13 11.11 -18.87
N PRO A 578 -4.09 10.75 -20.16
CA PRO A 578 -4.79 9.57 -20.63
C PRO A 578 -4.24 8.31 -19.95
N PRO A 579 -5.08 7.29 -19.69
CA PRO A 579 -4.58 6.01 -19.24
C PRO A 579 -3.67 5.42 -20.33
N PRO A 580 -2.67 4.60 -19.95
CA PRO A 580 -1.85 3.90 -20.92
C PRO A 580 -2.74 3.03 -21.83
N PRO A 581 -2.39 2.88 -23.12
CA PRO A 581 -3.11 1.97 -24.00
C PRO A 581 -3.18 0.57 -23.39
N ARG A 582 -4.38 -0.02 -23.42
CA ARG A 582 -4.56 -1.39 -22.98
C ARG A 582 -4.03 -2.32 -24.05
N GLU A 583 -3.01 -3.10 -23.73
CA GLU A 583 -2.62 -4.25 -24.54
C GLU A 583 -3.48 -5.45 -24.15
N ASP A 584 -4.11 -6.09 -25.12
CA ASP A 584 -4.88 -7.32 -24.90
C ASP A 584 -3.99 -8.45 -24.40
N VAL A 585 -2.68 -8.41 -24.71
CA VAL A 585 -1.65 -9.39 -24.37
C VAL A 585 -0.38 -8.67 -23.97
N LYS A 586 0.11 -8.88 -22.74
CA LYS A 586 1.30 -8.20 -22.21
C LYS A 586 2.49 -9.14 -22.10
N GLY A 587 3.67 -8.55 -21.93
CA GLY A 587 4.93 -9.27 -21.72
C GLY A 587 5.91 -9.10 -22.87
N PRO A 588 7.14 -9.61 -22.72
CA PRO A 588 8.20 -9.45 -23.72
C PRO A 588 7.83 -10.15 -25.02
N ILE A 589 8.24 -9.56 -26.13
CA ILE A 589 8.15 -10.16 -27.47
C ILE A 589 9.54 -10.66 -27.83
N GLU A 590 9.64 -11.94 -28.18
CA GLU A 590 10.89 -12.57 -28.57
C GLU A 590 10.89 -12.89 -30.08
N ASP A 591 11.97 -12.50 -30.77
CA ASP A 591 12.19 -12.86 -32.17
C ASP A 591 12.63 -14.32 -32.28
N THR A 592 11.66 -15.22 -32.38
CA THR A 592 11.91 -16.66 -32.51
C THR A 592 10.77 -17.32 -33.28
N ASN A 593 11.11 -18.40 -33.97
CA ASN A 593 10.15 -19.29 -34.61
C ASN A 593 9.98 -20.62 -33.84
N GLN A 594 10.52 -20.73 -32.63
CA GLN A 594 10.35 -21.89 -31.75
C GLN A 594 9.50 -21.49 -30.54
N ILE A 595 8.53 -22.34 -30.21
CA ILE A 595 7.62 -22.17 -29.08
C ILE A 595 7.53 -23.50 -28.35
N GLU A 596 7.85 -23.48 -27.07
CA GLU A 596 7.79 -24.60 -26.14
C GLU A 596 6.48 -24.56 -25.35
N THR A 597 5.96 -25.72 -24.94
CA THR A 597 4.70 -25.81 -24.16
C THR A 597 4.87 -25.69 -22.65
N LEU A 598 6.10 -25.86 -22.16
CA LEU A 598 6.49 -25.66 -20.77
C LEU A 598 7.46 -24.48 -20.65
N THR A 599 7.26 -23.67 -19.61
CA THR A 599 8.17 -22.59 -19.24
C THR A 599 8.95 -22.93 -17.98
N LEU A 600 10.27 -22.77 -18.01
CA LEU A 600 11.08 -22.68 -16.78
C LEU A 600 11.06 -21.22 -16.30
N GLU A 601 10.32 -20.97 -15.24
CA GLU A 601 10.22 -19.64 -14.65
C GLU A 601 11.31 -19.44 -13.61
N GLN A 602 12.13 -18.41 -13.81
CA GLN A 602 13.13 -17.99 -12.83
C GLN A 602 12.56 -16.86 -11.97
N ILE A 603 12.51 -17.07 -10.66
CA ILE A 603 11.91 -16.16 -9.70
C ILE A 603 13.01 -15.63 -8.77
N PRO A 604 13.22 -14.30 -8.71
CA PRO A 604 14.16 -13.71 -7.77
C PRO A 604 13.61 -13.77 -6.34
N ALA A 605 14.26 -14.51 -5.46
CA ALA A 605 13.83 -14.71 -4.06
C ALA A 605 15.04 -15.04 -3.17
N ASN A 606 15.85 -14.02 -2.83
CA ASN A 606 17.12 -14.16 -2.08
C ASN A 606 18.08 -15.16 -2.75
N GLY A 607 18.20 -15.07 -4.08
CA GLY A 607 18.83 -16.05 -4.95
C GLY A 607 17.99 -16.23 -6.22
N ARG A 608 18.20 -17.34 -6.93
CA ARG A 608 17.36 -17.74 -8.07
C ARG A 608 16.59 -19.01 -7.68
N ARG A 609 15.27 -18.90 -7.62
CA ARG A 609 14.36 -20.06 -7.51
C ARG A 609 13.80 -20.35 -8.89
N TYR A 610 13.42 -21.61 -9.11
CA TYR A 610 12.94 -22.08 -10.39
C TYR A 610 11.62 -22.84 -10.20
N ARG A 611 10.65 -22.56 -11.06
CA ARG A 611 9.40 -23.31 -11.17
C ARG A 611 9.24 -23.79 -12.60
N LEU A 612 8.83 -25.04 -12.77
CA LEU A 612 8.32 -25.52 -14.06
C LEU A 612 6.84 -25.15 -14.15
N ASN A 613 6.45 -24.46 -15.22
CA ASN A 613 5.06 -24.13 -15.51
C ASN A 613 4.61 -24.88 -16.77
N GLU A 614 3.93 -26.01 -16.56
CA GLU A 614 3.33 -26.86 -17.61
C GLU A 614 2.17 -26.19 -18.36
N TYR A 615 1.70 -25.02 -17.90
CA TYR A 615 0.56 -24.31 -18.46
C TYR A 615 0.95 -22.96 -19.06
N ALA A 616 2.23 -22.78 -19.41
CA ALA A 616 2.75 -21.57 -19.98
C ALA A 616 3.68 -21.87 -21.17
N PHE A 617 3.39 -21.26 -22.32
CA PHE A 617 4.26 -21.34 -23.49
C PHE A 617 5.50 -20.46 -23.33
N ASN A 618 6.62 -20.93 -23.91
CA ASN A 618 7.91 -20.24 -23.91
C ASN A 618 8.48 -20.08 -25.34
N PRO A 619 8.66 -18.85 -25.85
CA PRO A 619 8.20 -17.61 -25.25
C PRO A 619 6.67 -17.50 -25.32
N TYR A 620 6.11 -16.71 -24.40
CA TYR A 620 4.67 -16.41 -24.41
C TYR A 620 4.26 -15.60 -25.65
N ARG A 621 5.12 -14.69 -26.13
CA ARG A 621 4.90 -13.90 -27.36
C ARG A 621 6.09 -14.06 -28.29
N ALA A 622 5.86 -14.73 -29.41
CA ALA A 622 6.86 -14.91 -30.46
C ALA A 622 6.61 -13.94 -31.62
N ARG A 623 7.67 -13.39 -32.22
CA ARG A 623 7.59 -12.59 -33.44
C ARG A 623 8.33 -13.29 -34.59
N VAL A 624 7.63 -13.41 -35.71
CA VAL A 624 8.14 -14.03 -36.94
C VAL A 624 7.77 -13.20 -38.17
N ARG A 625 8.37 -13.51 -39.32
CA ARG A 625 7.99 -12.91 -40.61
C ARG A 625 6.93 -13.74 -41.31
N ALA A 626 6.08 -13.10 -42.12
CA ALA A 626 5.15 -13.79 -43.01
C ALA A 626 5.89 -14.86 -43.85
N GLY A 627 5.31 -16.06 -43.93
CA GLY A 627 5.88 -17.25 -44.58
C GLY A 627 6.83 -18.06 -43.70
N SER A 628 7.11 -17.63 -42.47
CA SER A 628 7.98 -18.40 -41.55
C SER A 628 7.27 -19.65 -41.03
N LEU A 629 8.04 -20.73 -40.92
CA LEU A 629 7.67 -21.97 -40.25
C LEU A 629 7.86 -21.80 -38.73
N VAL A 630 6.76 -21.80 -37.98
CA VAL A 630 6.77 -21.76 -36.51
C VAL A 630 6.71 -23.18 -35.97
N THR A 631 7.67 -23.55 -35.15
CA THR A 631 7.87 -24.87 -34.59
C THR A 631 7.39 -24.89 -33.14
N PHE A 632 6.38 -25.70 -32.86
CA PHE A 632 5.88 -25.99 -31.53
C PHE A 632 6.53 -27.27 -31.00
N ILE A 633 7.11 -27.20 -29.81
CA ILE A 633 7.83 -28.28 -29.16
C ILE A 633 7.13 -28.59 -27.84
N ASN A 634 6.66 -29.82 -27.66
CA ASN A 634 6.21 -30.26 -26.34
C ASN A 634 7.43 -30.72 -25.53
N ASN A 635 8.00 -29.81 -24.75
CA ASN A 635 9.09 -30.05 -23.82
C ASN A 635 8.60 -30.42 -22.40
N GLY A 636 7.28 -30.49 -22.17
CA GLY A 636 6.67 -30.84 -20.91
C GLY A 636 6.23 -32.30 -20.81
N TYR A 637 5.51 -32.62 -19.74
CA TYR A 637 4.99 -33.97 -19.47
C TYR A 637 3.54 -34.14 -19.95
N LEU A 638 2.80 -33.03 -20.08
CA LEU A 638 1.38 -33.06 -20.45
C LEU A 638 1.20 -33.03 -21.98
N PRO A 639 0.18 -33.71 -22.53
CA PRO A 639 -0.14 -33.59 -23.94
C PRO A 639 -0.78 -32.23 -24.25
N HIS A 640 -0.41 -31.62 -25.39
CA HIS A 640 -0.98 -30.35 -25.83
C HIS A 640 -1.45 -30.42 -27.29
N THR A 641 -2.72 -30.09 -27.52
CA THR A 641 -3.26 -29.77 -28.84
C THR A 641 -3.34 -28.26 -28.95
N ILE A 642 -2.41 -27.65 -29.68
CA ILE A 642 -2.35 -26.21 -29.83
C ILE A 642 -3.33 -25.80 -30.92
N VAL A 643 -4.19 -24.83 -30.61
CA VAL A 643 -5.25 -24.34 -31.49
C VAL A 643 -5.21 -22.82 -31.58
N GLY A 644 -5.29 -22.30 -32.81
CA GLY A 644 -5.51 -20.88 -33.04
C GLY A 644 -6.90 -20.45 -32.58
N GLN A 645 -7.04 -19.20 -32.16
CA GLN A 645 -8.33 -18.62 -31.77
C GLN A 645 -9.41 -18.89 -32.84
N GLY A 646 -10.61 -19.28 -32.40
CA GLY A 646 -11.72 -19.66 -33.29
C GLY A 646 -11.52 -20.98 -34.04
N GLY A 647 -10.49 -21.78 -33.71
CA GLY A 647 -10.16 -23.03 -34.40
C GLY A 647 -9.52 -22.83 -35.78
N SER A 648 -8.93 -21.66 -36.02
CA SER A 648 -8.37 -21.28 -37.33
C SER A 648 -7.22 -22.15 -37.84
N TRP A 649 -6.49 -22.81 -36.93
CA TRP A 649 -5.44 -23.78 -37.23
C TRP A 649 -5.17 -24.67 -36.01
N THR A 650 -4.46 -25.79 -36.21
CA THR A 650 -4.06 -26.67 -35.12
C THR A 650 -2.75 -27.40 -35.40
N THR A 651 -2.00 -27.74 -34.34
CA THR A 651 -0.87 -28.66 -34.43
C THR A 651 -1.28 -30.14 -34.48
N GLY A 652 -2.54 -30.46 -34.14
CA GLY A 652 -2.87 -31.79 -33.61
C GLY A 652 -2.26 -31.99 -32.22
N THR A 653 -2.50 -33.15 -31.61
CA THR A 653 -1.98 -33.44 -30.27
C THR A 653 -0.48 -33.72 -30.32
N LEU A 654 0.28 -32.98 -29.52
CA LEU A 654 1.70 -33.20 -29.27
C LEU A 654 1.85 -33.90 -27.92
N GLY A 655 2.33 -35.15 -27.93
CA GLY A 655 2.83 -35.81 -26.72
C GLY A 655 4.23 -35.32 -26.34
N PRO A 656 4.76 -35.75 -25.17
CA PRO A 656 6.08 -35.35 -24.71
C PRO A 656 7.17 -35.58 -25.78
N THR A 657 8.08 -34.61 -25.92
CA THR A 657 9.19 -34.56 -26.91
C THR A 657 8.77 -34.40 -28.37
N GLN A 658 7.47 -34.40 -28.68
CA GLN A 658 6.99 -34.25 -30.05
C GLN A 658 7.04 -32.80 -30.52
N VAL A 659 7.17 -32.64 -31.83
CA VAL A 659 7.33 -31.35 -32.50
C VAL A 659 6.37 -31.25 -33.68
N LYS A 660 5.82 -30.06 -33.91
CA LYS A 660 5.00 -29.76 -35.09
C LYS A 660 5.26 -28.34 -35.58
N THR A 661 5.16 -28.16 -36.89
CA THR A 661 5.34 -26.86 -37.52
C THR A 661 4.05 -26.35 -38.15
N VAL A 662 3.81 -25.05 -38.05
CA VAL A 662 2.69 -24.32 -38.68
C VAL A 662 3.24 -23.09 -39.39
N THR A 663 2.78 -22.82 -40.61
CA THR A 663 3.19 -21.64 -41.39
C THR A 663 2.18 -20.51 -41.26
N PHE A 664 2.66 -19.27 -41.11
CA PHE A 664 1.81 -18.09 -41.04
C PHE A 664 2.12 -17.13 -42.20
N GLU A 665 1.27 -17.11 -43.22
CA GLU A 665 1.51 -16.38 -44.48
C GLU A 665 1.14 -14.90 -44.44
N ARG A 666 0.29 -14.49 -43.49
CA ARG A 666 -0.23 -13.12 -43.44
C ARG A 666 0.30 -12.42 -42.21
N ALA A 667 0.66 -11.14 -42.37
CA ALA A 667 0.98 -10.31 -41.23
C ALA A 667 -0.26 -10.14 -40.34
N GLY A 668 -0.05 -10.14 -39.03
CA GLY A 668 -1.13 -10.08 -38.05
C GLY A 668 -0.71 -10.60 -36.68
N SER A 669 -1.64 -10.50 -35.73
CA SER A 669 -1.49 -11.08 -34.39
C SER A 669 -2.37 -12.33 -34.29
N TYR A 670 -1.77 -13.45 -33.95
CA TYR A 670 -2.41 -14.75 -33.83
C TYR A 670 -2.36 -15.21 -32.39
N LEU A 671 -3.51 -15.14 -31.71
CA LEU A 671 -3.68 -15.77 -30.40
C LEU A 671 -3.93 -17.26 -30.56
N TYR A 672 -3.37 -18.03 -29.64
CA TYR A 672 -3.56 -19.48 -29.58
C TYR A 672 -3.60 -19.97 -28.14
N SER A 673 -4.10 -21.18 -27.94
CA SER A 673 -4.11 -21.86 -26.65
C SER A 673 -3.97 -23.37 -26.79
N SER A 674 -3.78 -24.07 -25.66
CA SER A 674 -3.96 -25.53 -25.60
C SER A 674 -5.46 -25.85 -25.50
N LYS A 675 -5.93 -26.85 -26.26
CA LYS A 675 -7.31 -27.33 -26.20
C LYS A 675 -7.64 -28.00 -24.86
N GLU A 676 -6.68 -28.75 -24.32
CA GLU A 676 -6.77 -29.47 -23.04
C GLU A 676 -6.69 -28.50 -21.86
N TYR A 677 -5.90 -27.43 -22.02
CA TYR A 677 -5.70 -26.38 -21.03
C TYR A 677 -6.02 -25.00 -21.62
N PRO A 678 -7.32 -24.66 -21.78
CA PRO A 678 -7.72 -23.43 -22.47
C PRO A 678 -7.20 -22.14 -21.86
N TRP A 679 -6.74 -22.16 -20.61
CA TRP A 679 -6.11 -21.04 -19.90
C TRP A 679 -4.62 -20.85 -20.22
N SER A 680 -3.98 -21.81 -20.89
CA SER A 680 -2.61 -21.68 -21.40
C SER A 680 -2.66 -20.98 -22.75
N TYR A 681 -2.28 -19.71 -22.80
CA TYR A 681 -2.30 -18.87 -24.00
C TYR A 681 -0.91 -18.52 -24.50
N GLY A 682 -0.80 -18.21 -25.79
CA GLY A 682 0.35 -17.51 -26.35
C GLY A 682 -0.04 -16.65 -27.55
N GLN A 683 0.91 -15.82 -28.01
CA GLN A 683 0.73 -14.93 -29.14
C GLN A 683 1.85 -15.11 -30.16
N ILE A 684 1.49 -15.19 -31.44
CA ILE A 684 2.42 -15.06 -32.56
C ILE A 684 2.14 -13.74 -33.26
N ILE A 685 3.17 -12.89 -33.35
CA ILE A 685 3.14 -11.63 -34.08
C ILE A 685 3.85 -11.85 -35.40
N VAL A 686 3.10 -11.82 -36.49
CA VAL A 686 3.64 -11.98 -37.84
C VAL A 686 3.80 -10.61 -38.47
N VAL A 687 5.04 -10.23 -38.76
CA VAL A 687 5.35 -8.98 -39.47
C VAL A 687 5.50 -9.23 -40.98
N PRO A 688 5.31 -8.22 -41.83
CA PRO A 688 5.52 -8.38 -43.27
C PRO A 688 6.90 -8.95 -43.61
N ALA A 689 6.99 -9.71 -44.69
CA ALA A 689 8.26 -10.09 -45.28
C ALA A 689 9.07 -8.82 -45.60
N ALA A 690 10.39 -8.86 -45.43
CA ALA A 690 11.21 -7.71 -45.84
C ALA A 690 10.99 -7.46 -47.33
N ASN A 691 10.58 -6.24 -47.70
CA ASN A 691 10.64 -5.84 -49.10
C ASN A 691 12.10 -5.95 -49.52
N GLY A 692 12.42 -6.92 -50.38
CA GLY A 692 13.74 -7.01 -50.98
C GLY A 692 14.05 -5.66 -51.60
N SER A 693 15.13 -5.01 -51.13
CA SER A 693 15.72 -3.90 -51.83
C SER A 693 16.02 -4.39 -53.26
N ARG A 694 15.21 -3.96 -54.23
CA ARG A 694 15.65 -3.92 -55.62
C ARG A 694 16.85 -2.98 -55.63
N ALA A 695 18.05 -3.55 -55.55
CA ALA A 695 19.25 -2.90 -56.03
C ALA A 695 18.94 -2.49 -57.48
N GLY A 696 18.86 -1.18 -57.72
CA GLY A 696 18.81 -0.66 -59.06
C GLY A 696 20.04 -1.16 -59.80
N ALA A 697 19.83 -2.00 -60.80
CA ALA A 697 20.82 -2.29 -61.80
C ALA A 697 21.07 -0.99 -62.58
N GLY A 698 22.09 -0.24 -62.17
CA GLY A 698 22.74 0.73 -63.03
C GLY A 698 23.63 -0.03 -64.00
N SER A 699 23.25 -0.04 -65.27
CA SER A 699 24.12 -0.39 -66.39
C SER A 699 24.22 0.83 -67.32
N GLN A 700 25.47 1.26 -67.51
CA GLN A 700 26.00 2.33 -68.38
C GLN A 700 26.03 3.74 -67.80
#